data_AF-A0AAU0KGG1-F1
#
_entry.id   AF-A0AAU0KGG1-F1
#
_cell.length_a   1.000
_cell.length_b   1.000
_cell.length_c   1.000
_cell.angle_alpha   90.00
_cell.angle_beta   90.00
_cell.angle_gamma   90.00
#
_symmetry.space_group_name_H-M   'P 1'
#
loop_
_entity.id
_entity.type
_entity.pdbx_description
1 polymer ?
#
loop_
_entity_poly.entity_id
_entity_poly.type
_entity_poly.pdbx_seq_one_letter_code
_entity_poly.pdbx_strand_id
1 'polypeptide(L)'
;MTDTGTSDAETYGDTPFVQEGDVDDRADQSRFIASITIEHLPRWLIEQAQQESFTVADWGCSQGDMTDIWASHIGAQHIVGIDYSPIAIAQAAQRYPEIRFMVEYQLANENQKGRDFDVVFFSDLRQRLPKLSDALHSYATRAKKAIVLALPHMAVQRIEDGIFSFPTEKIQVVLQNGFRLAWLQVIDCRAIPKTFWSGDHVIVVYADPQWMNHLGLPFNDCQTEPDNTAAIVNRMNHVVVKREVQIGNRKVVFPKMQLLGLKSSIPLEKAGRSRFESNMFQNPKTFIYDLAKFLFWQLPPGARQALHGPRHKYVRWVKGLPPMMYSDPQRGKVLASDLSWEEFSVEVLSHRQDYKGVFVQEFAINWNVPLYQRPHHIATALGRLGYLVIYKTDNWGSDRINGFREVAANVWLTNRNEVNNIEGAVISFYSTAFTLTPKLMVERSKKGGVLVYEYIDHIDSQISGDVENIRRLHALKEFAFKGGADYIVASARKLEAEAVESAGLDKVILAQNGVDTIHYRDPIHLSTPLPANLTSFKKKYSNIVGYFGALAPWLWYEAISWLIKTRPDLGFVIVGPDYYGGVRKLPKADNLLYLGTVDYRVLPAYARQFDICFIPFAPGEIARTTSPLKLFEYFALEKPVVVTSEMLECVAYSEVFSGNSPAALSRAIDAAIHVKNDASFKTRLALLADENNWNERARALEIIFERLKENDKEGLVCNRYSARSYKNGPGYSRTKGASRP
;
A
#
# COMPACT_ATOMS: atom_id res chain seq x y z
N MET A 1 0.69 51.30 37.76
CA MET A 1 1.05 52.19 36.65
C MET A 1 1.68 51.32 35.57
N THR A 2 1.05 51.34 34.39
CA THR A 2 1.50 50.85 33.07
C THR A 2 2.10 49.45 32.98
N ASP A 3 1.20 48.53 32.64
CA ASP A 3 1.42 47.27 31.94
C ASP A 3 1.80 47.58 30.48
N THR A 4 2.95 47.09 30.01
CA THR A 4 3.32 47.09 28.59
C THR A 4 3.90 45.73 28.25
N GLY A 5 3.12 44.94 27.51
CA GLY A 5 3.55 43.67 26.95
C GLY A 5 4.70 43.82 25.97
N THR A 6 5.67 42.93 26.08
CA THR A 6 6.68 42.64 25.06
C THR A 6 6.41 41.24 24.52
N SER A 7 6.42 41.18 23.19
CA SER A 7 6.22 40.02 22.32
C SER A 7 7.25 38.92 22.55
N ASP A 8 6.78 37.69 22.80
CA ASP A 8 7.59 36.48 22.69
C ASP A 8 7.73 36.07 21.22
N ALA A 9 8.58 36.79 20.50
CA ALA A 9 9.18 36.34 19.26
C ALA A 9 10.60 35.88 19.59
N GLU A 10 10.75 34.63 20.05
CA GLU A 10 12.00 33.84 20.02
C GLU A 10 11.79 32.54 20.81
N THR A 11 11.48 31.44 20.10
CA THR A 11 11.91 30.05 20.38
C THR A 11 11.14 29.05 19.48
N TYR A 12 11.38 29.13 18.18
CA TYR A 12 11.41 27.93 17.33
C TYR A 12 12.75 27.97 16.59
N GLY A 13 13.76 27.40 17.24
CA GLY A 13 15.12 27.36 16.74
C GLY A 13 15.20 26.52 15.47
N ASP A 14 15.62 27.17 14.39
CA ASP A 14 16.83 26.83 13.64
C ASP A 14 17.28 25.38 13.78
N THR A 15 16.74 24.51 12.93
CA THR A 15 17.48 23.34 12.45
C THR A 15 18.07 23.73 11.09
N PRO A 16 19.38 23.51 10.85
CA PRO A 16 19.99 23.89 9.59
C PRO A 16 19.35 23.07 8.47
N PHE A 17 18.50 23.72 7.68
CA PHE A 17 18.25 23.28 6.32
C PHE A 17 19.59 23.32 5.59
N VAL A 18 19.88 22.27 4.82
CA VAL A 18 21.07 22.03 3.98
C VAL A 18 22.14 21.13 4.61
N GLN A 19 22.10 19.84 4.25
CA GLN A 19 23.31 19.08 3.92
C GLN A 19 23.52 19.23 2.41
N GLU A 20 24.70 19.71 2.01
CA GLU A 20 25.14 19.82 0.61
C GLU A 20 25.11 18.43 -0.05
N GLY A 21 24.09 18.18 -0.86
CA GLY A 21 23.88 16.91 -1.57
C GLY A 21 22.42 16.61 -1.93
N ASP A 22 21.45 17.23 -1.24
CA ASP A 22 19.99 17.04 -1.42
C ASP A 22 19.31 18.20 -2.19
N VAL A 23 20.09 19.14 -2.72
CA VAL A 23 19.57 20.40 -3.32
C VAL A 23 19.04 20.18 -4.74
N ASP A 24 19.64 19.27 -5.52
CA ASP A 24 19.24 19.06 -6.93
C ASP A 24 17.91 18.32 -7.09
N ASP A 25 17.63 17.27 -6.30
CA ASP A 25 16.39 16.48 -6.44
C ASP A 25 15.11 17.28 -6.09
N ARG A 26 15.20 18.24 -5.15
CA ARG A 26 14.06 19.12 -4.82
C ARG A 26 13.87 20.26 -5.83
N ALA A 27 14.96 20.77 -6.40
CA ALA A 27 14.90 21.77 -7.45
C ALA A 27 14.32 21.18 -8.74
N ASP A 28 14.72 19.96 -9.10
CA ASP A 28 14.19 19.26 -10.28
C ASP A 28 12.70 18.92 -10.14
N GLN A 29 12.26 18.52 -8.95
CA GLN A 29 10.84 18.34 -8.67
C GLN A 29 10.04 19.65 -8.76
N SER A 30 10.57 20.73 -8.21
CA SER A 30 9.92 22.05 -8.24
C SER A 30 9.80 22.58 -9.67
N ARG A 31 10.85 22.45 -10.48
CA ARG A 31 10.87 22.81 -11.90
C ARG A 31 9.99 21.92 -12.77
N PHE A 32 9.90 20.63 -12.45
CA PHE A 32 8.99 19.70 -13.13
C PHE A 32 7.53 20.11 -12.91
N ILE A 33 7.10 20.30 -11.65
CA ILE A 33 5.74 20.75 -11.34
C ILE A 33 5.43 22.10 -11.99
N ALA A 34 6.42 22.99 -12.04
CA ALA A 34 6.28 24.27 -12.71
C ALA A 34 6.08 24.17 -14.22
N SER A 35 6.88 23.35 -14.88
CA SER A 35 6.74 23.10 -16.32
C SER A 35 5.37 22.49 -16.66
N ILE A 36 4.94 21.49 -15.88
CA ILE A 36 3.63 20.86 -16.05
C ILE A 36 2.48 21.83 -15.78
N THR A 37 2.64 22.72 -14.79
CA THR A 37 1.63 23.75 -14.50
C THR A 37 1.43 24.67 -15.69
N ILE A 38 2.50 25.24 -16.24
CA ILE A 38 2.40 26.16 -17.39
C ILE A 38 1.83 25.46 -18.63
N GLU A 39 2.28 24.24 -18.92
CA GLU A 39 1.82 23.46 -20.08
C GLU A 39 0.31 23.21 -20.08
N HIS A 40 -0.30 23.13 -18.90
CA HIS A 40 -1.71 22.78 -18.70
C HIS A 40 -2.57 23.96 -18.20
N LEU A 41 -2.03 25.19 -18.19
CA LEU A 41 -2.83 26.39 -18.01
C LEU A 41 -3.64 26.69 -19.29
N PRO A 42 -4.80 27.36 -19.17
CA PRO A 42 -5.55 27.79 -20.34
C PRO A 42 -4.69 28.71 -21.20
N ARG A 43 -4.53 28.36 -22.48
CA ARG A 43 -3.68 29.11 -23.43
C ARG A 43 -4.05 30.59 -23.49
N TRP A 44 -5.34 30.90 -23.48
CA TRP A 44 -5.83 32.28 -23.49
C TRP A 44 -5.32 33.09 -22.30
N LEU A 45 -5.11 32.49 -21.13
CA LEU A 45 -4.59 33.23 -19.97
C LEU A 45 -3.12 33.62 -20.16
N ILE A 46 -2.30 32.71 -20.69
CA ILE A 46 -0.88 32.96 -20.96
C ILE A 46 -0.73 33.98 -22.09
N GLU A 47 -1.48 33.81 -23.18
CA GLU A 47 -1.45 34.73 -24.32
C GLU A 47 -1.87 36.14 -23.93
N GLN A 48 -2.93 36.29 -23.12
CA GLN A 48 -3.35 37.60 -22.61
C GLN A 48 -2.32 38.20 -21.66
N ALA A 49 -1.68 37.39 -20.80
CA ALA A 49 -0.61 37.86 -19.93
C ALA A 49 0.59 38.41 -20.71
N GLN A 50 0.91 37.81 -21.85
CA GLN A 50 1.96 38.28 -22.76
C GLN A 50 1.55 39.54 -23.53
N GLN A 51 0.35 39.54 -24.13
CA GLN A 51 -0.12 40.62 -25.02
C GLN A 51 -0.40 41.93 -24.27
N GLU A 52 -0.97 41.84 -23.07
CA GLU A 52 -1.33 43.00 -22.25
C GLU A 52 -0.32 43.26 -21.12
N SER A 53 0.79 42.51 -21.09
CA SER A 53 1.88 42.67 -20.12
C SER A 53 1.40 42.65 -18.65
N PHE A 54 0.66 41.61 -18.28
CA PHE A 54 0.04 41.47 -16.96
C PHE A 54 1.06 41.55 -15.82
N THR A 55 0.66 42.17 -14.71
CA THR A 55 1.41 42.00 -13.46
C THR A 55 0.98 40.71 -12.76
N VAL A 56 1.94 39.81 -12.50
CA VAL A 56 1.71 38.51 -11.86
C VAL A 56 2.39 38.44 -10.50
N ALA A 57 1.69 37.94 -9.50
CA ALA A 57 2.24 37.65 -8.18
C ALA A 57 2.24 36.14 -7.94
N ASP A 58 3.40 35.53 -7.75
CA ASP A 58 3.56 34.13 -7.33
C ASP A 58 3.67 34.05 -5.81
N TRP A 59 2.59 33.64 -5.16
CA TRP A 59 2.47 33.57 -3.71
C TRP A 59 2.81 32.17 -3.19
N GLY A 60 3.71 32.12 -2.20
CA GLY A 60 4.32 30.87 -1.72
C GLY A 60 5.51 30.43 -2.58
N CYS A 61 6.23 31.39 -3.18
CA CYS A 61 7.26 31.10 -4.19
C CYS A 61 8.45 30.28 -3.67
N SER A 62 8.62 30.15 -2.35
CA SER A 62 9.77 29.47 -1.74
C SER A 62 11.09 30.00 -2.31
N GLN A 63 11.91 29.15 -2.94
CA GLN A 63 13.19 29.52 -3.56
C GLN A 63 13.07 30.03 -5.02
N GLY A 64 11.85 30.23 -5.55
CA GLY A 64 11.60 30.96 -6.79
C GLY A 64 11.61 30.16 -8.10
N ASP A 65 11.72 28.83 -8.07
CA ASP A 65 11.82 27.99 -9.29
C ASP A 65 10.59 28.08 -10.21
N MET A 66 9.39 28.15 -9.63
CA MET A 66 8.14 28.33 -10.39
C MET A 66 7.98 29.76 -10.89
N THR A 67 8.43 30.74 -10.10
CA THR A 67 8.42 32.15 -10.46
C THR A 67 9.30 32.41 -11.69
N ASP A 68 10.48 31.77 -11.76
CA ASP A 68 11.38 31.83 -12.91
C ASP A 68 10.77 31.24 -14.19
N ILE A 69 10.09 30.10 -14.07
CA ILE A 69 9.41 29.49 -15.22
C ILE A 69 8.29 30.40 -15.74
N TRP A 70 7.49 31.01 -14.86
CA TRP A 70 6.53 32.05 -15.29
C TRP A 70 7.23 33.26 -15.92
N ALA A 71 8.31 33.76 -15.32
CA ALA A 71 9.10 34.89 -15.83
C ALA A 71 9.60 34.65 -17.26
N SER A 72 9.99 33.41 -17.59
CA SER A 72 10.42 33.06 -18.95
C SER A 72 9.32 33.20 -20.01
N HIS A 73 8.05 33.19 -19.60
CA HIS A 73 6.90 33.32 -20.50
C HIS A 73 6.37 34.75 -20.61
N ILE A 74 6.41 35.54 -19.53
CA ILE A 74 5.80 36.89 -19.49
C ILE A 74 6.80 38.03 -19.26
N GLY A 75 8.07 37.72 -19.04
CA GLY A 75 9.14 38.66 -18.71
C GLY A 75 9.33 38.84 -17.20
N ALA A 76 10.59 38.88 -16.75
CA ALA A 76 10.95 38.98 -15.33
C ALA A 76 10.44 40.27 -14.65
N GLN A 77 10.32 41.36 -15.40
CA GLN A 77 9.78 42.63 -14.93
C GLN A 77 8.27 42.61 -14.64
N HIS A 78 7.56 41.58 -15.12
CA HIS A 78 6.12 41.45 -15.02
C HIS A 78 5.67 40.49 -13.90
N ILE A 79 6.61 39.85 -13.19
CA ILE A 79 6.31 38.94 -12.10
C ILE A 79 7.06 39.29 -10.81
N VAL A 80 6.38 39.07 -9.68
CA VAL A 80 6.98 39.14 -8.35
C VAL A 80 6.77 37.83 -7.59
N GLY A 81 7.83 37.28 -7.01
CA GLY A 81 7.74 36.14 -6.09
C GLY A 81 7.53 36.62 -4.64
N ILE A 82 6.55 36.05 -3.95
CA ILE A 82 6.17 36.44 -2.59
C ILE A 82 6.17 35.21 -1.68
N ASP A 83 6.84 35.31 -0.54
CA ASP A 83 6.88 34.27 0.50
C ASP A 83 6.87 34.92 1.88
N TYR A 84 6.45 34.17 2.91
CA TYR A 84 6.47 34.67 4.28
C TYR A 84 7.88 34.59 4.89
N SER A 85 8.74 33.72 4.36
CA SER A 85 10.10 33.47 4.86
C SER A 85 11.11 34.45 4.25
N PRO A 86 11.73 35.34 5.04
CA PRO A 86 12.79 36.23 4.55
C PRO A 86 14.00 35.46 4.00
N ILE A 87 14.28 34.28 4.57
CA ILE A 87 15.40 33.43 4.16
C ILE A 87 15.14 32.84 2.77
N ALA A 88 13.93 32.35 2.51
CA ALA A 88 13.57 31.81 1.20
C ALA A 88 13.62 32.90 0.12
N ILE A 89 13.14 34.10 0.44
CA ILE A 89 13.20 35.27 -0.46
C ILE A 89 14.64 35.70 -0.74
N ALA A 90 15.52 35.72 0.27
CA ALA A 90 16.93 36.04 0.05
C ALA A 90 17.61 35.01 -0.88
N GLN A 91 17.30 33.72 -0.70
CA GLN A 91 17.80 32.65 -1.57
C GLN A 91 17.25 32.75 -3.01
N ALA A 92 15.96 33.04 -3.14
CA ALA A 92 15.31 33.23 -4.44
C ALA A 92 15.91 34.42 -5.21
N ALA A 93 16.06 35.58 -4.54
CA ALA A 93 16.66 36.78 -5.12
C ALA A 93 18.14 36.58 -5.51
N GLN A 94 18.89 35.80 -4.73
CA GLN A 94 20.25 35.43 -5.08
C GLN A 94 20.30 34.53 -6.32
N ARG A 95 19.36 33.58 -6.43
CA ARG A 95 19.31 32.58 -7.51
C ARG A 95 18.78 33.17 -8.82
N TYR A 96 17.84 34.10 -8.75
CA TYR A 96 17.14 34.71 -9.89
C TYR A 96 17.19 36.24 -9.79
N PRO A 97 18.36 36.88 -10.04
CA PRO A 97 18.58 38.30 -9.76
C PRO A 97 17.74 39.25 -10.61
N GLU A 98 17.25 38.80 -11.76
CA GLU A 98 16.42 39.58 -12.69
C GLU A 98 14.94 39.65 -12.24
N ILE A 99 14.52 38.81 -11.28
CA ILE A 99 13.14 38.73 -10.80
C ILE A 99 13.04 39.43 -9.44
N ARG A 100 11.97 40.21 -9.26
CA ARG A 100 11.69 40.84 -7.98
C ARG A 100 11.11 39.80 -7.01
N PHE A 101 11.67 39.72 -5.81
CA PHE A 101 11.13 38.92 -4.70
C PHE A 101 10.85 39.78 -3.47
N MET A 102 9.76 39.48 -2.75
CA MET A 102 9.31 40.26 -1.60
C MET A 102 8.84 39.36 -0.46
N VAL A 103 9.09 39.80 0.78
CA VAL A 103 8.54 39.12 1.96
C VAL A 103 7.12 39.62 2.22
N GLU A 104 6.18 38.72 2.49
CA GLU A 104 4.75 39.02 2.54
C GLU A 104 4.38 40.20 3.44
N TYR A 105 5.00 40.36 4.61
CA TYR A 105 4.69 41.47 5.51
C TYR A 105 5.02 42.85 4.91
N GLN A 106 5.90 42.91 3.91
CA GLN A 106 6.24 44.16 3.19
C GLN A 106 5.04 44.66 2.37
N LEU A 107 4.14 43.76 1.94
CA LEU A 107 2.89 44.09 1.23
C LEU A 107 1.76 44.61 2.14
N ALA A 108 1.91 44.45 3.46
CA ALA A 108 0.96 44.96 4.45
C ALA A 108 1.27 46.41 4.87
N ASN A 109 2.52 46.84 4.68
CA ASN A 109 3.00 48.18 5.02
C ASN A 109 2.84 49.20 3.87
N GLU A 110 2.52 48.72 2.66
CA GLU A 110 2.14 49.55 1.51
C GLU A 110 0.60 49.72 1.55
N ASN A 111 0.12 50.96 1.70
CA ASN A 111 -1.28 51.30 2.02
C ASN A 111 -2.36 50.54 1.22
N GLN A 112 -3.40 50.10 1.94
CA GLN A 112 -4.60 49.42 1.45
C GLN A 112 -5.51 50.32 0.59
N LYS A 113 -5.74 49.94 -0.68
CA LYS A 113 -7.02 50.01 -1.42
C LYS A 113 -6.81 49.70 -2.92
N GLY A 114 -7.27 48.53 -3.38
CA GLY A 114 -7.32 48.16 -4.79
C GLY A 114 -6.65 46.82 -5.10
N ARG A 115 -7.09 46.16 -6.18
CA ARG A 115 -6.48 44.94 -6.70
C ARG A 115 -5.05 45.27 -7.20
N ASP A 116 -4.02 44.60 -6.68
CA ASP A 116 -2.60 44.95 -6.90
C ASP A 116 -1.99 44.30 -8.15
N PHE A 117 -2.47 43.12 -8.51
CA PHE A 117 -1.93 42.30 -9.60
C PHE A 117 -3.01 41.94 -10.60
N ASP A 118 -2.67 41.81 -11.87
CA ASP A 118 -3.60 41.26 -12.86
C ASP A 118 -3.91 39.79 -12.56
N VAL A 119 -2.89 39.01 -12.21
CA VAL A 119 -3.03 37.61 -11.82
C VAL A 119 -2.34 37.34 -10.49
N VAL A 120 -3.05 36.68 -9.57
CA VAL A 120 -2.44 36.12 -8.37
C VAL A 120 -2.33 34.60 -8.55
N PHE A 121 -1.10 34.11 -8.61
CA PHE A 121 -0.76 32.71 -8.78
C PHE A 121 -0.27 32.13 -7.45
N PHE A 122 -0.59 30.87 -7.18
CA PHE A 122 -0.13 30.15 -6.00
C PHE A 122 0.66 28.91 -6.39
N SER A 123 1.97 28.94 -6.14
CA SER A 123 2.89 27.81 -6.33
C SER A 123 2.88 26.83 -5.16
N ASP A 124 2.66 27.31 -3.93
CA ASP A 124 2.55 26.47 -2.72
C ASP A 124 1.57 27.04 -1.69
N LEU A 125 0.56 26.24 -1.33
CA LEU A 125 -0.48 26.59 -0.35
C LEU A 125 -0.42 25.77 0.93
N ARG A 126 0.58 24.88 1.11
CA ARG A 126 0.64 23.87 2.19
C ARG A 126 0.37 24.44 3.57
N GLN A 127 0.97 25.58 3.90
CA GLN A 127 0.87 26.21 5.21
C GLN A 127 -0.47 26.93 5.45
N ARG A 128 -1.28 27.11 4.39
CA ARG A 128 -2.56 27.84 4.41
C ARG A 128 -3.79 26.96 4.22
N LEU A 129 -3.59 25.68 3.89
CA LEU A 129 -4.66 24.68 3.74
C LEU A 129 -5.66 24.61 4.92
N PRO A 130 -5.25 24.77 6.20
CA PRO A 130 -6.18 24.78 7.32
C PRO A 130 -7.23 25.89 7.25
N LYS A 131 -6.92 27.05 6.64
CA LYS A 131 -7.79 28.23 6.50
C LYS A 131 -7.89 28.71 5.04
N LEU A 132 -7.88 27.77 4.10
CA LEU A 132 -7.80 28.06 2.66
C LEU A 132 -8.86 29.05 2.16
N SER A 133 -10.11 28.95 2.62
CA SER A 133 -11.19 29.86 2.19
C SER A 133 -10.92 31.31 2.62
N ASP A 134 -10.42 31.51 3.84
CA ASP A 134 -10.09 32.84 4.37
C ASP A 134 -8.86 33.41 3.65
N ALA A 135 -7.87 32.55 3.38
CA ALA A 135 -6.68 32.89 2.60
C ALA A 135 -7.08 33.30 1.17
N LEU A 136 -7.82 32.46 0.43
CA LEU A 136 -8.29 32.78 -0.91
C LEU A 136 -9.11 34.07 -0.94
N HIS A 137 -9.95 34.33 0.07
CA HIS A 137 -10.65 35.60 0.17
C HIS A 137 -9.69 36.80 0.28
N SER A 138 -8.70 36.72 1.17
CA SER A 138 -7.72 37.78 1.38
C SER A 138 -6.82 38.05 0.17
N TYR A 139 -6.53 37.03 -0.64
CA TYR A 139 -5.68 37.19 -1.83
C TYR A 139 -6.47 37.49 -3.10
N ALA A 140 -7.73 37.05 -3.17
CA ALA A 140 -8.63 37.36 -4.28
C ALA A 140 -8.92 38.86 -4.41
N THR A 141 -8.86 39.60 -3.30
CA THR A 141 -8.97 41.07 -3.33
C THR A 141 -7.78 41.75 -4.00
N ARG A 142 -6.64 41.04 -4.15
CA ARG A 142 -5.42 41.54 -4.79
C ARG A 142 -5.34 41.19 -6.29
N ALA A 143 -6.26 40.40 -6.83
CA ALA A 143 -6.29 40.00 -8.25
C ALA A 143 -7.29 40.84 -9.07
N LYS A 144 -6.87 41.38 -10.23
CA LYS A 144 -7.74 42.12 -11.15
C LYS A 144 -8.47 41.24 -12.13
N LYS A 145 -7.82 40.21 -12.66
CA LYS A 145 -8.32 39.42 -13.79
C LYS A 145 -8.48 37.96 -13.42
N ALA A 146 -7.47 37.34 -12.80
CA ALA A 146 -7.54 35.93 -12.45
C ALA A 146 -6.78 35.53 -11.17
N ILE A 147 -7.17 34.39 -10.61
CA ILE A 147 -6.45 33.68 -9.56
C ILE A 147 -6.17 32.28 -10.06
N VAL A 148 -4.93 31.84 -9.92
CA VAL A 148 -4.48 30.52 -10.36
C VAL A 148 -3.95 29.75 -9.17
N LEU A 149 -4.47 28.56 -8.95
CA LEU A 149 -4.02 27.63 -7.92
C LEU A 149 -3.34 26.45 -8.59
N ALA A 150 -2.04 26.25 -8.34
CA ALA A 150 -1.29 25.08 -8.76
C ALA A 150 -1.02 24.21 -7.53
N LEU A 151 -1.64 23.04 -7.47
CA LEU A 151 -1.73 22.26 -6.24
C LEU A 151 -1.28 20.82 -6.45
N PRO A 152 -0.25 20.33 -5.74
CA PRO A 152 0.03 18.91 -5.69
C PRO A 152 -1.15 18.17 -5.05
N HIS A 153 -1.72 17.18 -5.74
CA HIS A 153 -2.79 16.31 -5.23
C HIS A 153 -2.28 14.87 -5.09
N MET A 154 -2.13 14.39 -3.84
CA MET A 154 -1.79 13.00 -3.50
C MET A 154 -0.40 12.49 -3.94
N ALA A 155 0.64 12.68 -3.12
CA ALA A 155 1.89 11.92 -3.26
C ALA A 155 1.78 10.52 -2.63
N VAL A 156 2.16 9.47 -3.37
CA VAL A 156 2.16 8.07 -2.87
C VAL A 156 3.45 7.70 -2.08
N GLN A 157 4.47 8.56 -2.02
CA GLN A 157 5.70 8.43 -1.20
C GLN A 157 6.21 9.85 -0.87
N ARG A 158 6.81 10.25 0.27
CA ARG A 158 7.36 9.64 1.49
C ARG A 158 7.50 10.77 2.57
N ILE A 159 7.42 10.38 3.86
CA ILE A 159 8.18 10.83 5.05
C ILE A 159 8.15 12.33 5.48
N GLU A 160 7.87 12.50 6.78
CA GLU A 160 8.13 13.65 7.68
C GLU A 160 7.13 14.81 7.77
N ASP A 161 6.48 15.26 6.71
CA ASP A 161 5.45 16.31 6.82
C ASP A 161 4.08 15.78 6.37
N GLY A 162 3.03 16.16 7.11
CA GLY A 162 1.69 15.56 7.05
C GLY A 162 1.13 15.23 5.66
N ILE A 163 0.26 14.23 5.59
CA ILE A 163 -0.49 13.88 4.37
C ILE A 163 -1.35 15.07 3.98
N PHE A 164 -0.94 15.85 2.99
CA PHE A 164 -1.73 16.96 2.45
C PHE A 164 -2.49 16.49 1.21
N SER A 165 -3.75 16.08 1.40
CA SER A 165 -4.72 16.01 0.31
C SER A 165 -5.43 17.36 0.24
N PHE A 166 -5.33 18.08 -0.89
CA PHE A 166 -6.17 19.25 -1.12
C PHE A 166 -7.65 18.79 -1.15
N PRO A 167 -8.49 19.23 -0.20
CA PRO A 167 -9.89 18.85 -0.15
C PRO A 167 -10.64 19.56 -1.28
N THR A 168 -10.94 18.83 -2.34
CA THR A 168 -11.64 19.31 -3.53
C THR A 168 -13.04 19.82 -3.23
N GLU A 169 -13.63 19.39 -2.11
CA GLU A 169 -14.85 19.94 -1.52
C GLU A 169 -14.73 21.41 -1.07
N LYS A 170 -13.52 21.98 -1.04
CA LYS A 170 -13.27 23.41 -0.78
C LYS A 170 -13.13 24.25 -2.06
N ILE A 171 -13.14 23.65 -3.27
CA ILE A 171 -13.18 24.40 -4.54
C ILE A 171 -14.59 24.98 -4.69
N GLN A 172 -14.68 26.30 -4.78
CA GLN A 172 -15.95 27.00 -4.95
C GLN A 172 -16.17 27.26 -6.46
N VAL A 173 -17.42 27.37 -6.91
CA VAL A 173 -17.68 27.78 -8.31
C VAL A 173 -17.55 29.29 -8.47
N VAL A 174 -17.86 30.03 -7.39
CA VAL A 174 -17.79 31.50 -7.34
C VAL A 174 -17.11 31.89 -6.04
N LEU A 175 -16.07 32.71 -6.13
CA LEU A 175 -15.41 33.30 -4.96
C LEU A 175 -16.20 34.50 -4.45
N GLN A 176 -15.97 34.88 -3.19
CA GLN A 176 -16.70 36.00 -2.56
C GLN A 176 -16.51 37.35 -3.28
N ASN A 177 -15.40 37.54 -4.01
CA ASN A 177 -15.15 38.74 -4.83
C ASN A 177 -15.86 38.70 -6.21
N GLY A 178 -16.65 37.65 -6.50
CA GLY A 178 -17.40 37.48 -7.74
C GLY A 178 -16.65 36.75 -8.86
N PHE A 179 -15.38 36.40 -8.68
CA PHE A 179 -14.63 35.61 -9.66
C PHE A 179 -15.24 34.22 -9.80
N ARG A 180 -15.26 33.71 -11.02
CA ARG A 180 -15.85 32.41 -11.35
C ARG A 180 -14.80 31.43 -11.79
N LEU A 181 -15.00 30.17 -11.44
CA LEU A 181 -14.20 29.06 -11.94
C LEU A 181 -14.28 29.03 -13.48
N ALA A 182 -13.14 29.25 -14.13
CA ALA A 182 -12.99 29.32 -15.58
C ALA A 182 -12.24 28.09 -16.14
N TRP A 183 -11.39 27.48 -15.32
CA TRP A 183 -10.60 26.30 -15.70
C TRP A 183 -10.37 25.39 -14.50
N LEU A 184 -10.52 24.09 -14.69
CA LEU A 184 -10.14 23.07 -13.71
C LEU A 184 -9.56 21.87 -14.43
N GLN A 185 -8.31 21.54 -14.13
CA GLN A 185 -7.65 20.38 -14.71
C GLN A 185 -6.96 19.55 -13.63
N VAL A 186 -7.11 18.24 -13.75
CA VAL A 186 -6.42 17.24 -12.93
C VAL A 186 -5.47 16.48 -13.85
N ILE A 187 -4.19 16.57 -13.54
CA ILE A 187 -3.13 15.98 -14.34
C ILE A 187 -2.63 14.77 -13.57
N ASP A 188 -2.73 13.59 -14.16
CA ASP A 188 -2.08 12.40 -13.62
C ASP A 188 -0.58 12.46 -13.95
N CYS A 189 0.22 13.05 -13.05
CA CYS A 189 1.65 13.14 -13.29
C CYS A 189 2.34 11.77 -13.31
N ARG A 190 1.68 10.68 -12.88
CA ARG A 190 2.21 9.32 -13.01
C ARG A 190 2.21 8.84 -14.45
N ALA A 191 1.32 9.39 -15.28
CA ALA A 191 1.25 9.09 -16.71
C ALA A 191 2.29 9.88 -17.54
N ILE A 192 2.97 10.86 -16.93
CA ILE A 192 3.96 11.71 -17.61
C ILE A 192 5.33 11.01 -17.61
N PRO A 193 5.95 10.79 -18.79
CA PRO A 193 7.29 10.19 -18.88
C PRO A 193 8.33 11.01 -18.11
N LYS A 194 9.21 10.33 -17.34
CA LYS A 194 10.24 10.98 -16.49
C LYS A 194 9.67 11.93 -15.43
N THR A 195 8.49 11.60 -14.89
CA THR A 195 7.88 12.39 -13.82
C THR A 195 8.75 12.48 -12.57
N PHE A 196 8.82 13.68 -11.99
CA PHE A 196 9.38 13.93 -10.67
C PHE A 196 8.28 14.04 -9.59
N TRP A 197 7.02 13.78 -9.94
CA TRP A 197 5.87 13.81 -9.05
C TRP A 197 5.00 12.56 -9.21
N SER A 198 5.00 11.70 -8.19
CA SER A 198 4.25 10.43 -8.18
C SER A 198 2.80 10.58 -7.68
N GLY A 199 2.15 11.70 -8.05
CA GLY A 199 0.80 12.07 -7.63
C GLY A 199 0.02 12.76 -8.74
N ASP A 200 -1.21 13.14 -8.47
CA ASP A 200 -1.96 14.03 -9.34
C ASP A 200 -1.49 15.49 -9.11
N HIS A 201 -1.67 16.35 -10.09
CA HIS A 201 -1.46 17.80 -9.98
C HIS A 201 -2.74 18.50 -10.43
N VAL A 202 -3.23 19.45 -9.63
CA VAL A 202 -4.50 20.11 -9.87
C VAL A 202 -4.26 21.58 -10.16
N ILE A 203 -4.79 22.04 -11.28
CA ILE A 203 -4.77 23.45 -11.70
C ILE A 203 -6.19 23.98 -11.64
N VAL A 204 -6.38 25.09 -10.92
CA VAL A 204 -7.66 25.77 -10.79
C VAL A 204 -7.48 27.23 -11.20
N VAL A 205 -8.30 27.72 -12.13
CA VAL A 205 -8.31 29.14 -12.51
C VAL A 205 -9.67 29.76 -12.22
N TYR A 206 -9.67 30.81 -11.42
CA TYR A 206 -10.82 31.70 -11.24
C TYR A 206 -10.58 32.99 -11.99
N ALA A 207 -11.58 33.49 -12.73
CA ALA A 207 -11.46 34.72 -13.49
C ALA A 207 -12.65 35.67 -13.28
N ASP A 208 -12.40 36.97 -13.47
CA ASP A 208 -13.41 38.01 -13.43
C ASP A 208 -14.44 37.83 -14.57
N PRO A 209 -15.74 37.73 -14.29
CA PRO A 209 -16.74 37.46 -15.33
C PRO A 209 -16.85 38.56 -16.40
N GLN A 210 -16.60 39.82 -16.05
CA GLN A 210 -16.65 40.91 -17.04
C GLN A 210 -15.48 40.81 -18.00
N TRP A 211 -14.30 40.46 -17.48
CA TRP A 211 -13.11 40.23 -18.30
C TRP A 211 -13.28 39.01 -19.21
N MET A 212 -13.79 37.88 -18.69
CA MET A 212 -14.10 36.71 -19.53
C MET A 212 -15.08 37.02 -20.66
N ASN A 213 -16.13 37.81 -20.37
CA ASN A 213 -17.09 38.24 -21.40
C ASN A 213 -16.45 39.16 -22.45
N HIS A 214 -15.52 40.02 -22.04
CA HIS A 214 -14.78 40.88 -22.97
C HIS A 214 -13.89 40.08 -23.93
N LEU A 215 -13.27 39.01 -23.43
CA LEU A 215 -12.46 38.10 -24.24
C LEU A 215 -13.28 37.25 -25.24
N GLY A 216 -14.60 37.17 -25.07
CA GLY A 216 -15.47 36.41 -25.96
C GLY A 216 -15.17 34.91 -25.98
N LEU A 217 -14.66 34.35 -24.87
CA LEU A 217 -14.18 32.96 -24.81
C LEU A 217 -15.31 31.97 -25.16
N PRO A 218 -15.13 31.09 -26.17
CA PRO A 218 -16.08 30.02 -26.44
C PRO A 218 -16.06 28.99 -25.31
N PHE A 219 -17.15 28.22 -25.19
CA PHE A 219 -17.34 27.28 -24.08
C PHE A 219 -16.18 26.26 -23.93
N ASN A 220 -15.56 25.83 -25.02
CA ASN A 220 -14.44 24.90 -24.99
C ASN A 220 -13.14 25.50 -24.43
N ASP A 221 -12.99 26.83 -24.45
CA ASP A 221 -11.80 27.54 -23.96
C ASP A 221 -11.92 27.85 -22.45
N CYS A 222 -13.14 27.82 -21.92
CA CYS A 222 -13.43 27.72 -20.50
C CYS A 222 -13.58 26.23 -20.13
N GLN A 223 -12.50 25.44 -20.22
CA GLN A 223 -12.57 24.01 -19.94
C GLN A 223 -12.79 23.76 -18.44
N THR A 224 -14.05 23.57 -18.09
CA THR A 224 -14.45 22.63 -17.04
C THR A 224 -15.03 21.45 -17.81
N GLU A 225 -14.52 20.21 -17.67
CA GLU A 225 -15.01 19.07 -18.49
C GLU A 225 -16.55 19.16 -18.73
N PRO A 226 -17.02 19.24 -19.99
CA PRO A 226 -18.41 19.57 -20.31
C PRO A 226 -19.43 18.62 -19.73
N ASP A 227 -19.02 17.39 -19.45
CA ASP A 227 -19.78 16.50 -18.60
C ASP A 227 -19.12 16.44 -17.23
N ASN A 228 -19.77 17.21 -16.35
CA ASN A 228 -19.87 16.91 -14.94
C ASN A 228 -18.69 17.52 -14.15
N THR A 229 -18.77 18.83 -13.88
CA THR A 229 -18.14 19.41 -12.68
C THR A 229 -18.51 18.58 -11.45
N ALA A 230 -19.70 17.97 -11.43
CA ALA A 230 -20.10 16.97 -10.47
C ALA A 230 -19.51 15.56 -10.68
N ALA A 231 -18.92 15.14 -11.82
CA ALA A 231 -18.09 13.91 -11.91
C ALA A 231 -16.61 14.16 -11.67
N ILE A 232 -16.11 15.38 -11.86
CA ILE A 232 -14.78 15.75 -11.37
C ILE A 232 -14.88 15.94 -9.86
N VAL A 233 -15.83 16.74 -9.38
CA VAL A 233 -16.16 16.85 -7.95
C VAL A 233 -16.63 15.49 -7.41
N ASN A 234 -17.31 14.59 -8.13
CA ASN A 234 -17.55 13.22 -7.66
C ASN A 234 -16.37 12.25 -7.88
N ARG A 235 -15.41 12.44 -8.79
CA ARG A 235 -14.18 11.62 -8.84
C ARG A 235 -13.29 12.02 -7.68
N MET A 236 -13.17 13.32 -7.43
CA MET A 236 -12.43 13.91 -6.35
C MET A 236 -13.14 13.77 -4.99
N ASN A 237 -14.48 13.86 -4.93
CA ASN A 237 -15.30 13.51 -3.76
C ASN A 237 -15.61 12.00 -3.69
N HIS A 238 -15.34 11.16 -4.70
CA HIS A 238 -15.24 9.71 -4.49
C HIS A 238 -13.88 9.34 -3.91
N VAL A 239 -12.91 10.25 -4.00
CA VAL A 239 -11.67 10.24 -3.23
C VAL A 239 -11.87 10.84 -1.82
N VAL A 240 -12.80 11.80 -1.62
CA VAL A 240 -13.03 12.47 -0.31
C VAL A 240 -14.38 12.22 0.42
N VAL A 241 -15.54 12.25 -0.25
CA VAL A 241 -16.93 12.03 0.26
C VAL A 241 -17.42 10.57 0.20
N LYS A 242 -16.64 9.61 -0.34
CA LYS A 242 -16.81 8.18 0.06
C LYS A 242 -16.60 7.95 1.57
N ARG A 243 -16.30 9.02 2.32
CA ARG A 243 -16.19 9.07 3.78
C ARG A 243 -17.26 9.87 4.51
N GLU A 244 -18.26 10.52 3.90
CA GLU A 244 -19.22 11.27 4.73
C GLU A 244 -20.63 11.49 4.19
N VAL A 245 -21.55 10.83 4.90
CA VAL A 245 -22.95 11.21 5.13
C VAL A 245 -23.94 10.89 4.03
N GLN A 246 -24.61 9.74 4.21
CA GLN A 246 -26.06 9.75 4.16
C GLN A 246 -26.71 8.75 5.15
N ILE A 247 -26.54 8.98 6.45
CA ILE A 247 -27.68 8.90 7.38
C ILE A 247 -27.66 10.16 8.23
N GLY A 248 -28.67 10.99 8.00
CA GLY A 248 -28.98 12.13 8.85
C GLY A 248 -30.44 12.49 8.66
N ASN A 249 -31.34 11.66 9.21
CA ASN A 249 -32.57 12.14 9.86
C ASN A 249 -33.34 10.98 10.52
N ARG A 250 -33.25 10.87 11.85
CA ARG A 250 -34.40 10.70 12.76
C ARG A 250 -33.97 10.76 14.23
N LYS A 251 -34.64 11.63 14.99
CA LYS A 251 -34.50 11.82 16.44
C LYS A 251 -34.94 10.58 17.22
N VAL A 252 -34.12 10.09 18.14
CA VAL A 252 -34.56 9.24 19.27
C VAL A 252 -33.76 9.64 20.52
N VAL A 253 -34.46 9.77 21.64
CA VAL A 253 -33.99 10.21 22.97
C VAL A 253 -33.63 8.98 23.84
N PHE A 254 -32.90 9.19 24.95
CA PHE A 254 -32.72 8.35 26.18
C PHE A 254 -31.27 7.82 26.43
N PRO A 255 -30.89 7.46 27.68
CA PRO A 255 -30.40 8.36 28.74
C PRO A 255 -28.95 8.05 29.22
N LYS A 256 -28.37 8.99 29.98
CA LYS A 256 -26.98 9.00 30.52
C LYS A 256 -26.64 7.78 31.39
N MET A 257 -25.46 7.20 31.16
CA MET A 257 -24.77 6.31 32.11
C MET A 257 -23.36 6.86 32.38
N GLN A 258 -23.09 7.24 33.63
CA GLN A 258 -21.79 7.71 34.14
C GLN A 258 -20.88 6.51 34.42
N LEU A 259 -19.58 6.58 34.08
CA LEU A 259 -18.50 5.97 34.88
C LEU A 259 -17.11 6.57 34.54
N LEU A 260 -16.47 7.08 35.60
CA LEU A 260 -15.02 7.15 35.90
C LEU A 260 -14.11 8.17 35.17
N GLY A 261 -14.20 9.44 35.61
CA GLY A 261 -13.21 9.94 36.59
C GLY A 261 -11.77 10.23 36.18
N LEU A 262 -11.43 10.50 34.92
CA LEU A 262 -10.14 11.08 34.52
C LEU A 262 -10.34 12.49 33.97
N LYS A 263 -9.78 13.50 34.66
CA LYS A 263 -9.85 14.92 34.24
C LYS A 263 -9.05 15.12 32.95
N SER A 264 -9.75 15.30 31.83
CA SER A 264 -9.21 15.65 30.52
C SER A 264 -9.27 17.17 30.29
N SER A 265 -8.15 17.79 29.94
CA SER A 265 -8.12 19.12 29.32
C SER A 265 -7.67 18.97 27.87
N ILE A 266 -8.63 18.66 26.99
CA ILE A 266 -8.50 18.77 25.53
C ILE A 266 -9.70 19.64 25.08
N PRO A 267 -9.50 20.73 24.34
CA PRO A 267 -10.61 21.52 23.82
C PRO A 267 -11.24 20.79 22.62
N LEU A 268 -12.39 20.17 22.85
CA LEU A 268 -13.31 19.75 21.78
C LEU A 268 -14.22 20.94 21.43
N GLU A 269 -13.95 21.64 20.34
CA GLU A 269 -14.96 22.54 19.74
C GLU A 269 -15.15 22.32 18.23
N LYS A 270 -16.39 21.89 17.92
CA LYS A 270 -17.26 22.31 16.80
C LYS A 270 -16.78 22.12 15.34
N ALA A 271 -16.21 20.97 15.00
CA ALA A 271 -16.39 20.37 13.66
C ALA A 271 -16.39 18.83 13.67
N GLY A 272 -16.43 18.21 14.86
CA GLY A 272 -16.08 16.80 15.03
C GLY A 272 -17.00 16.07 15.99
N ARG A 273 -18.30 16.38 16.01
CA ARG A 273 -19.29 15.45 16.61
C ARG A 273 -19.83 14.47 15.57
N SER A 274 -20.26 14.93 14.39
CA SER A 274 -20.81 14.02 13.37
C SER A 274 -19.78 13.14 12.64
N ARG A 275 -18.54 13.63 12.43
CA ARG A 275 -17.40 12.85 11.88
C ARG A 275 -16.90 11.78 12.85
N PHE A 276 -16.85 12.16 14.12
CA PHE A 276 -16.39 11.32 15.23
C PHE A 276 -17.42 10.25 15.56
N GLU A 277 -18.70 10.62 15.52
CA GLU A 277 -19.83 9.70 15.63
C GLU A 277 -19.92 8.81 14.38
N SER A 278 -19.90 9.33 13.14
CA SER A 278 -20.10 8.51 11.93
C SER A 278 -18.98 7.50 11.64
N ASN A 279 -17.71 7.83 11.87
CA ASN A 279 -16.62 6.84 11.78
C ASN A 279 -16.66 5.81 12.93
N MET A 280 -17.12 6.21 14.11
CA MET A 280 -17.43 5.29 15.21
C MET A 280 -18.67 4.42 14.91
N PHE A 281 -19.61 4.88 14.08
CA PHE A 281 -20.82 4.14 13.69
C PHE A 281 -20.62 3.23 12.46
N GLN A 282 -19.81 3.62 11.46
CA GLN A 282 -19.62 2.87 10.20
C GLN A 282 -18.50 1.83 10.25
N ASN A 283 -17.35 2.17 10.85
CA ASN A 283 -16.24 1.23 11.01
C ASN A 283 -15.42 1.56 12.27
N PRO A 284 -16.04 1.45 13.48
CA PRO A 284 -15.47 1.90 14.76
C PRO A 284 -14.05 1.39 15.00
N LYS A 285 -13.80 0.18 14.53
CA LYS A 285 -12.51 -0.51 14.61
C LYS A 285 -11.39 0.22 13.88
N THR A 286 -11.62 0.58 12.63
CA THR A 286 -10.62 1.22 11.78
C THR A 286 -10.30 2.62 12.31
N PHE A 287 -11.31 3.34 12.78
CA PHE A 287 -11.15 4.63 13.45
C PHE A 287 -10.36 4.54 14.77
N ILE A 288 -10.73 3.61 15.65
CA ILE A 288 -10.05 3.32 16.91
C ILE A 288 -8.59 2.91 16.66
N TYR A 289 -8.34 2.09 15.64
CA TYR A 289 -7.00 1.72 15.18
C TYR A 289 -6.21 2.90 14.64
N ASP A 290 -6.77 3.71 13.75
CA ASP A 290 -6.09 4.84 13.14
C ASP A 290 -5.76 5.91 14.17
N LEU A 291 -6.65 6.14 15.13
CA LEU A 291 -6.42 7.02 16.27
C LEU A 291 -5.32 6.48 17.19
N ALA A 292 -5.33 5.19 17.54
CA ALA A 292 -4.26 4.59 18.34
C ALA A 292 -2.93 4.51 17.61
N LYS A 293 -2.95 4.30 16.28
CA LYS A 293 -1.77 4.35 15.41
C LYS A 293 -1.21 5.77 15.37
N PHE A 294 -2.07 6.77 15.17
CA PHE A 294 -1.71 8.18 15.23
C PHE A 294 -1.05 8.53 16.58
N LEU A 295 -1.72 8.20 17.69
CA LEU A 295 -1.19 8.43 19.03
C LEU A 295 0.11 7.64 19.31
N PHE A 296 0.24 6.41 18.81
CA PHE A 296 1.46 5.60 18.95
C PHE A 296 2.66 6.23 18.24
N TRP A 297 2.45 6.78 17.03
CA TRP A 297 3.53 7.40 16.26
C TRP A 297 3.97 8.76 16.81
N GLN A 298 3.15 9.39 17.65
CA GLN A 298 3.49 10.60 18.40
C GLN A 298 4.38 10.33 19.63
N LEU A 299 4.69 9.07 19.94
CA LEU A 299 5.50 8.70 21.10
C LEU A 299 7.01 8.75 20.80
N PRO A 300 7.86 9.08 21.80
CA PRO A 300 9.32 9.00 21.67
C PRO A 300 9.80 7.61 21.22
N PRO A 301 10.94 7.48 20.52
CA PRO A 301 11.45 6.20 20.01
C PRO A 301 11.50 5.07 21.05
N GLY A 302 11.97 5.36 22.28
CA GLY A 302 12.01 4.37 23.37
C GLY A 302 10.62 3.92 23.86
N ALA A 303 9.63 4.83 23.87
CA ALA A 303 8.24 4.51 24.20
C ALA A 303 7.55 3.71 23.08
N ARG A 304 7.84 4.02 21.80
CA ARG A 304 7.39 3.22 20.66
C ARG A 304 7.93 1.80 20.71
N GLN A 305 9.22 1.63 21.04
CA GLN A 305 9.86 0.32 21.19
C GLN A 305 9.21 -0.50 22.32
N ALA A 306 8.90 0.14 23.46
CA ALA A 306 8.17 -0.49 24.57
C ALA A 306 6.71 -0.84 24.22
N LEU A 307 6.07 -0.07 23.34
CA LEU A 307 4.66 -0.24 22.95
C LEU A 307 4.48 -1.07 21.66
N HIS A 308 5.55 -1.54 21.02
CA HIS A 308 5.45 -2.34 19.80
C HIS A 308 4.63 -3.63 20.01
N GLY A 309 4.80 -4.33 21.14
CA GLY A 309 3.96 -5.48 21.52
C GLY A 309 2.49 -5.09 21.80
N PRO A 310 2.23 -4.14 22.71
CA PRO A 310 0.89 -3.61 23.01
C PRO A 310 0.11 -3.10 21.78
N ARG A 311 0.78 -2.44 20.84
CA ARG A 311 0.18 -1.98 19.58
C ARG A 311 -0.40 -3.14 18.79
N HIS A 312 0.38 -4.19 18.51
CA HIS A 312 -0.12 -5.33 17.75
C HIS A 312 -1.23 -6.09 18.46
N LYS A 313 -1.18 -6.17 19.80
CA LYS A 313 -2.28 -6.70 20.63
C LYS A 313 -3.56 -5.89 20.43
N TYR A 314 -3.46 -4.57 20.37
CA TYR A 314 -4.58 -3.68 20.06
C TYR A 314 -5.08 -3.82 18.62
N VAL A 315 -4.20 -3.85 17.62
CA VAL A 315 -4.58 -4.10 16.21
C VAL A 315 -5.36 -5.41 16.08
N ARG A 316 -4.88 -6.47 16.73
CA ARG A 316 -5.52 -7.79 16.71
C ARG A 316 -6.82 -7.82 17.48
N TRP A 317 -6.91 -7.17 18.63
CA TRP A 317 -8.17 -7.02 19.35
C TRP A 317 -9.21 -6.30 18.48
N VAL A 318 -8.81 -5.18 17.86
CA VAL A 318 -9.66 -4.42 16.93
C VAL A 318 -10.07 -5.29 15.72
N LYS A 319 -9.14 -5.98 15.07
CA LYS A 319 -9.40 -6.85 13.91
C LYS A 319 -10.17 -8.15 14.26
N GLY A 320 -10.09 -8.63 15.50
CA GLY A 320 -10.70 -9.88 15.96
C GLY A 320 -12.10 -9.75 16.56
N LEU A 321 -12.58 -8.55 16.83
CA LEU A 321 -13.97 -8.30 17.22
C LEU A 321 -14.93 -8.78 16.08
N PRO A 322 -16.18 -9.22 16.35
CA PRO A 322 -17.17 -9.48 15.31
C PRO A 322 -17.47 -8.20 14.51
N PRO A 323 -17.86 -8.25 13.22
CA PRO A 323 -18.48 -7.09 12.60
C PRO A 323 -19.69 -6.71 13.46
N MET A 324 -19.75 -5.46 13.91
CA MET A 324 -20.90 -4.97 14.67
C MET A 324 -22.09 -5.09 13.72
N MET A 325 -23.08 -5.94 14.04
CA MET A 325 -24.33 -6.02 13.28
C MET A 325 -24.97 -4.64 13.35
N TYR A 326 -24.84 -3.86 12.29
CA TYR A 326 -25.61 -2.65 12.09
C TYR A 326 -26.59 -2.90 10.96
N SER A 327 -27.87 -2.73 11.28
CA SER A 327 -28.93 -2.55 10.30
C SER A 327 -28.72 -1.18 9.64
N ASP A 328 -28.12 -1.17 8.45
CA ASP A 328 -28.02 0.02 7.62
C ASP A 328 -29.38 0.27 6.92
N PRO A 329 -30.04 1.43 7.12
CA PRO A 329 -31.22 1.86 6.38
C PRO A 329 -30.96 2.08 4.88
N GLN A 330 -29.71 2.04 4.40
CA GLN A 330 -29.31 2.16 2.99
C GLN A 330 -28.97 0.80 2.32
N ARG A 331 -29.60 -0.29 2.77
CA ARG A 331 -29.64 -1.58 2.05
C ARG A 331 -30.39 -1.38 0.71
N GLY A 332 -29.71 -0.84 -0.30
CA GLY A 332 -30.36 -0.52 -1.59
C GLY A 332 -29.54 0.19 -2.66
N LYS A 333 -28.26 0.54 -2.45
CA LYS A 333 -27.40 1.02 -3.55
C LYS A 333 -26.11 0.23 -3.66
N VAL A 334 -26.25 -0.93 -4.30
CA VAL A 334 -25.18 -1.79 -4.83
C VAL A 334 -24.24 -0.92 -5.69
N LEU A 335 -22.94 -0.89 -5.36
CA LEU A 335 -21.92 -0.56 -6.35
C LEU A 335 -21.98 -1.68 -7.39
N ALA A 336 -22.36 -1.38 -8.62
CA ALA A 336 -23.12 -2.22 -9.57
C ALA A 336 -22.55 -3.60 -10.03
N SER A 337 -21.93 -4.43 -9.18
CA SER A 337 -21.50 -5.79 -9.58
C SER A 337 -21.27 -6.83 -8.46
N ASP A 338 -21.45 -6.51 -7.18
CA ASP A 338 -21.25 -7.50 -6.11
C ASP A 338 -22.56 -8.24 -5.83
N LEU A 339 -22.54 -9.57 -5.91
CA LEU A 339 -23.69 -10.40 -5.53
C LEU A 339 -23.87 -10.36 -4.00
N SER A 340 -25.11 -10.23 -3.55
CA SER A 340 -25.50 -10.53 -2.17
C SER A 340 -25.28 -12.01 -1.83
N TRP A 341 -25.43 -12.39 -0.56
CA TRP A 341 -25.38 -13.80 -0.18
C TRP A 341 -26.49 -14.59 -0.86
N GLU A 342 -27.69 -14.02 -0.95
CA GLU A 342 -28.85 -14.64 -1.57
C GLU A 342 -28.63 -14.85 -3.07
N GLU A 343 -28.16 -13.82 -3.78
CA GLU A 343 -27.84 -13.91 -5.22
C GLU A 343 -26.68 -14.89 -5.45
N PHE A 344 -25.58 -14.80 -4.71
CA PHE A 344 -24.47 -15.76 -4.83
C PHE A 344 -24.92 -17.19 -4.54
N SER A 345 -25.82 -17.38 -3.58
CA SER A 345 -26.35 -18.71 -3.25
C SER A 345 -27.17 -19.30 -4.40
N VAL A 346 -27.99 -18.48 -5.06
CA VAL A 346 -28.84 -18.90 -6.17
C VAL A 346 -28.03 -19.06 -7.46
N GLU A 347 -27.20 -18.08 -7.81
CA GLU A 347 -26.52 -17.99 -9.10
C GLU A 347 -25.25 -18.84 -9.17
N VAL A 348 -24.58 -19.10 -8.03
CA VAL A 348 -23.29 -19.79 -8.00
C VAL A 348 -23.35 -21.05 -7.14
N LEU A 349 -23.76 -20.97 -5.88
CA LEU A 349 -23.73 -22.14 -4.99
C LEU A 349 -24.77 -23.20 -5.33
N SER A 350 -25.92 -22.85 -5.91
CA SER A 350 -26.92 -23.82 -6.36
C SER A 350 -26.41 -24.71 -7.51
N HIS A 351 -25.34 -24.27 -8.17
CA HIS A 351 -24.62 -24.96 -9.24
C HIS A 351 -23.32 -25.62 -8.74
N ARG A 352 -23.12 -25.76 -7.42
CA ARG A 352 -21.87 -26.28 -6.84
C ARG A 352 -21.47 -27.68 -7.33
N GLN A 353 -22.43 -28.48 -7.81
CA GLN A 353 -22.21 -29.80 -8.40
C GLN A 353 -21.47 -29.76 -9.74
N ASP A 354 -21.48 -28.62 -10.42
CA ASP A 354 -20.78 -28.43 -11.70
C ASP A 354 -19.27 -28.22 -11.48
N TYR A 355 -18.87 -27.97 -10.24
CA TYR A 355 -17.48 -27.83 -9.81
C TYR A 355 -16.95 -29.12 -9.21
N LYS A 356 -15.62 -29.32 -9.28
CA LYS A 356 -14.97 -30.48 -8.67
C LYS A 356 -15.06 -30.51 -7.14
N GLY A 357 -15.25 -29.35 -6.51
CA GLY A 357 -15.37 -29.15 -5.08
C GLY A 357 -15.38 -27.66 -4.72
N VAL A 358 -15.68 -27.34 -3.46
CA VAL A 358 -15.71 -25.96 -2.95
C VAL A 358 -14.51 -25.74 -2.02
N PHE A 359 -13.69 -24.74 -2.33
CA PHE A 359 -12.54 -24.32 -1.53
C PHE A 359 -12.78 -22.95 -0.92
N VAL A 360 -12.67 -22.83 0.39
CA VAL A 360 -12.78 -21.57 1.12
C VAL A 360 -11.41 -21.21 1.68
N GLN A 361 -10.82 -20.13 1.16
CA GLN A 361 -9.59 -19.56 1.70
C GLN A 361 -9.96 -18.60 2.85
N GLU A 362 -9.58 -18.96 4.08
CA GLU A 362 -9.67 -18.03 5.21
C GLU A 362 -8.73 -16.83 5.01
N PHE A 363 -9.09 -15.71 5.63
CA PHE A 363 -8.36 -14.46 5.45
C PHE A 363 -6.88 -14.60 5.81
N ALA A 364 -6.02 -14.39 4.82
CA ALA A 364 -4.57 -14.35 4.95
C ALA A 364 -4.03 -12.98 4.50
N ILE A 365 -4.34 -12.60 3.27
CA ILE A 365 -3.93 -11.34 2.63
C ILE A 365 -5.07 -10.79 1.76
N ASN A 366 -5.21 -9.47 1.66
CA ASN A 366 -6.19 -8.85 0.76
C ASN A 366 -5.83 -9.09 -0.71
N TRP A 367 -6.81 -9.11 -1.61
CA TRP A 367 -6.60 -9.44 -3.03
C TRP A 367 -5.83 -8.35 -3.78
N ASN A 368 -6.23 -7.09 -3.58
CA ASN A 368 -5.64 -5.91 -4.22
C ASN A 368 -4.55 -5.32 -3.31
N VAL A 369 -3.45 -6.05 -3.17
CA VAL A 369 -2.21 -5.59 -2.54
C VAL A 369 -1.08 -5.51 -3.57
N PRO A 370 -0.03 -4.70 -3.35
CA PRO A 370 1.09 -4.61 -4.29
C PRO A 370 1.90 -5.90 -4.47
N LEU A 371 1.65 -6.92 -3.64
CA LEU A 371 2.36 -8.20 -3.65
C LEU A 371 1.41 -9.34 -4.00
N TYR A 372 1.63 -9.97 -5.14
CA TYR A 372 0.95 -11.22 -5.48
C TYR A 372 1.69 -12.38 -4.78
N GLN A 373 0.94 -13.25 -4.09
CA GLN A 373 1.47 -14.19 -3.10
C GLN A 373 0.76 -15.54 -3.20
N ARG A 374 1.31 -16.59 -2.56
CA ARG A 374 0.78 -17.96 -2.55
C ARG A 374 -0.75 -18.07 -2.43
N PRO A 375 -1.45 -17.38 -1.50
CA PRO A 375 -2.91 -17.49 -1.41
C PRO A 375 -3.65 -17.13 -2.71
N HIS A 376 -3.19 -16.09 -3.42
CA HIS A 376 -3.76 -15.70 -4.71
C HIS A 376 -3.50 -16.74 -5.79
N HIS A 377 -2.30 -17.29 -5.81
CA HIS A 377 -1.91 -18.27 -6.80
C HIS A 377 -2.61 -19.62 -6.63
N ILE A 378 -2.71 -20.15 -5.40
CA ILE A 378 -3.45 -21.38 -5.12
C ILE A 378 -4.93 -21.18 -5.46
N ALA A 379 -5.52 -20.04 -5.07
CA ALA A 379 -6.90 -19.72 -5.40
C ALA A 379 -7.16 -19.69 -6.92
N THR A 380 -6.32 -18.98 -7.68
CA THR A 380 -6.46 -18.90 -9.14
C THR A 380 -6.19 -20.23 -9.83
N ALA A 381 -5.21 -21.01 -9.38
CA ALA A 381 -4.91 -22.33 -9.92
C ALA A 381 -6.05 -23.33 -9.68
N LEU A 382 -6.60 -23.39 -8.47
CA LEU A 382 -7.79 -24.21 -8.18
C LEU A 382 -8.99 -23.79 -9.03
N GLY A 383 -9.22 -22.49 -9.20
CA GLY A 383 -10.25 -21.96 -10.09
C GLY A 383 -10.11 -22.47 -11.53
N ARG A 384 -8.89 -22.38 -12.10
CA ARG A 384 -8.54 -22.92 -13.43
C ARG A 384 -8.73 -24.45 -13.52
N LEU A 385 -8.50 -25.18 -12.44
CA LEU A 385 -8.69 -26.64 -12.37
C LEU A 385 -10.16 -27.06 -12.22
N GLY A 386 -11.10 -26.11 -12.14
CA GLY A 386 -12.54 -26.38 -12.07
C GLY A 386 -13.11 -26.46 -10.66
N TYR A 387 -12.43 -25.90 -9.66
CA TYR A 387 -12.96 -25.77 -8.29
C TYR A 387 -13.65 -24.43 -8.09
N LEU A 388 -14.72 -24.41 -7.32
CA LEU A 388 -15.32 -23.16 -6.85
C LEU A 388 -14.49 -22.63 -5.68
N VAL A 389 -13.83 -21.50 -5.87
CA VAL A 389 -12.96 -20.89 -4.87
C VAL A 389 -13.62 -19.66 -4.27
N ILE A 390 -13.72 -19.62 -2.95
CA ILE A 390 -14.25 -18.50 -2.19
C ILE A 390 -13.10 -17.93 -1.34
N TYR A 391 -12.65 -16.73 -1.68
CA TYR A 391 -11.51 -16.07 -1.08
C TYR A 391 -11.97 -14.99 -0.08
N LYS A 392 -11.62 -15.13 1.19
CA LYS A 392 -12.05 -14.17 2.22
C LYS A 392 -11.11 -12.97 2.33
N THR A 393 -11.69 -11.77 2.38
CA THR A 393 -11.01 -10.49 2.61
C THR A 393 -11.56 -9.78 3.84
N ASP A 394 -10.71 -9.00 4.53
CA ASP A 394 -11.13 -8.17 5.67
C ASP A 394 -11.53 -6.75 5.25
N ASN A 395 -11.42 -6.42 3.96
CA ASN A 395 -11.63 -5.07 3.41
C ASN A 395 -10.77 -3.97 4.06
N TRP A 396 -9.74 -4.31 4.82
CA TRP A 396 -8.79 -3.30 5.31
C TRP A 396 -7.92 -2.77 4.17
N GLY A 397 -7.77 -3.55 3.10
CA GLY A 397 -7.04 -3.17 1.89
C GLY A 397 -7.92 -2.41 0.89
N SER A 398 -7.48 -2.45 -0.37
CA SER A 398 -8.16 -1.74 -1.47
C SER A 398 -9.30 -2.54 -2.13
N ASP A 399 -9.60 -3.74 -1.62
CA ASP A 399 -10.59 -4.69 -2.16
C ASP A 399 -11.99 -4.07 -2.28
N ARG A 400 -12.45 -3.35 -1.23
CA ARG A 400 -13.71 -2.58 -1.19
C ARG A 400 -14.93 -3.36 -1.72
N ILE A 401 -15.15 -4.55 -1.19
CA ILE A 401 -16.28 -5.40 -1.60
C ILE A 401 -17.40 -5.41 -0.56
N ASN A 402 -18.64 -5.65 -0.98
CA ASN A 402 -19.76 -5.86 -0.06
C ASN A 402 -20.69 -6.96 -0.58
N GLY A 403 -20.28 -8.21 -0.40
CA GLY A 403 -20.94 -9.35 -1.04
C GLY A 403 -19.91 -10.31 -1.64
N PHE A 404 -20.14 -10.71 -2.88
CA PHE A 404 -19.31 -11.63 -3.64
C PHE A 404 -18.97 -11.03 -5.00
N ARG A 405 -17.69 -11.03 -5.37
CA ARG A 405 -17.22 -10.57 -6.67
C ARG A 405 -16.30 -11.61 -7.28
N GLU A 406 -16.59 -12.02 -8.51
CA GLU A 406 -15.65 -12.86 -9.26
C GLU A 406 -14.44 -12.02 -9.69
N VAL A 407 -13.24 -12.48 -9.34
CA VAL A 407 -11.96 -11.79 -9.59
C VAL A 407 -11.03 -12.56 -10.53
N ALA A 408 -11.32 -13.85 -10.73
CA ALA A 408 -10.73 -14.73 -11.73
C ALA A 408 -11.72 -15.88 -11.96
N ALA A 409 -11.54 -16.67 -13.03
CA ALA A 409 -12.43 -17.79 -13.33
C ALA A 409 -12.65 -18.70 -12.12
N ASN A 410 -13.90 -18.81 -11.68
CA ASN A 410 -14.34 -19.59 -10.52
C ASN A 410 -13.81 -19.10 -9.16
N VAL A 411 -13.20 -17.90 -9.08
CA VAL A 411 -12.64 -17.32 -7.85
C VAL A 411 -13.45 -16.12 -7.42
N TRP A 412 -14.11 -16.26 -6.27
CA TRP A 412 -15.04 -15.29 -5.72
C TRP A 412 -14.48 -14.66 -4.44
N LEU A 413 -14.20 -13.36 -4.48
CA LEU A 413 -13.77 -12.57 -3.34
C LEU A 413 -14.98 -12.21 -2.46
N THR A 414 -14.87 -12.37 -1.14
CA THR A 414 -15.97 -12.07 -0.20
C THR A 414 -15.54 -11.53 1.15
N ASN A 415 -16.34 -10.62 1.71
CA ASN A 415 -16.24 -10.14 3.09
C ASN A 415 -17.38 -10.71 3.98
N ARG A 416 -18.21 -11.60 3.42
CA ARG A 416 -19.39 -12.17 4.07
C ARG A 416 -18.99 -13.38 4.93
N ASN A 417 -19.58 -13.48 6.12
CA ASN A 417 -19.32 -14.60 7.03
C ASN A 417 -20.30 -15.76 6.82
N GLU A 418 -21.32 -15.56 6.00
CA GLU A 418 -22.30 -16.57 5.62
C GLU A 418 -21.64 -17.77 4.92
N VAL A 419 -20.50 -17.55 4.25
CA VAL A 419 -19.66 -18.59 3.64
C VAL A 419 -19.22 -19.68 4.60
N ASN A 420 -19.16 -19.36 5.90
CA ASN A 420 -18.77 -20.33 6.92
C ASN A 420 -19.86 -21.40 7.15
N ASN A 421 -21.06 -21.23 6.56
CA ASN A 421 -22.16 -22.19 6.62
C ASN A 421 -22.19 -23.14 5.42
N ILE A 422 -21.26 -23.02 4.48
CA ILE A 422 -21.21 -23.90 3.31
C ILE A 422 -20.74 -25.29 3.78
N GLU A 423 -21.64 -26.27 3.68
CA GLU A 423 -21.36 -27.65 4.06
C GLU A 423 -20.47 -28.35 3.02
N GLY A 424 -19.61 -29.25 3.48
CA GLY A 424 -18.72 -30.03 2.60
C GLY A 424 -17.68 -29.20 1.83
N ALA A 425 -17.29 -28.04 2.37
CA ALA A 425 -16.21 -27.22 1.81
C ALA A 425 -14.85 -27.60 2.41
N VAL A 426 -13.79 -27.50 1.60
CA VAL A 426 -12.40 -27.49 2.08
C VAL A 426 -12.08 -26.08 2.57
N ILE A 427 -11.72 -25.93 3.84
CA ILE A 427 -11.46 -24.64 4.48
C ILE A 427 -9.96 -24.55 4.78
N SER A 428 -9.24 -23.72 4.01
CA SER A 428 -7.80 -23.51 4.16
C SER A 428 -7.48 -22.31 5.05
N PHE A 429 -6.52 -22.48 5.96
CA PHE A 429 -5.99 -21.40 6.79
C PHE A 429 -4.48 -21.50 6.98
N TYR A 430 -3.81 -20.36 7.04
CA TYR A 430 -2.36 -20.27 6.94
C TYR A 430 -1.66 -20.20 8.31
N SER A 431 -0.43 -20.71 8.39
CA SER A 431 0.46 -20.59 9.55
C SER A 431 0.89 -19.17 9.89
N THR A 432 0.57 -18.21 9.01
CA THR A 432 0.78 -16.76 9.18
C THR A 432 -0.52 -15.97 9.33
N ALA A 433 -1.68 -16.66 9.39
CA ALA A 433 -2.99 -16.01 9.44
C ALA A 433 -3.10 -15.04 10.61
N PHE A 434 -3.59 -13.82 10.38
CA PHE A 434 -3.47 -12.71 11.35
C PHE A 434 -4.46 -12.78 12.53
N THR A 435 -5.69 -13.23 12.29
CA THR A 435 -6.81 -13.13 13.26
C THR A 435 -7.30 -14.48 13.76
N LEU A 436 -6.91 -15.58 13.12
CA LEU A 436 -7.49 -16.90 13.40
C LEU A 436 -7.01 -17.47 14.74
N THR A 437 -7.84 -18.30 15.35
CA THR A 437 -7.54 -19.01 16.60
C THR A 437 -8.06 -20.44 16.52
N PRO A 438 -7.51 -21.38 17.32
CA PRO A 438 -8.00 -22.76 17.36
C PRO A 438 -9.51 -22.85 17.60
N LYS A 439 -10.05 -22.04 18.52
CA LYS A 439 -11.48 -21.99 18.82
C LYS A 439 -12.32 -21.65 17.59
N LEU A 440 -11.90 -20.62 16.84
CA LEU A 440 -12.61 -20.21 15.63
C LEU A 440 -12.58 -21.32 14.56
N MET A 441 -11.43 -21.99 14.39
CA MET A 441 -11.33 -23.08 13.42
C MET A 441 -12.22 -24.28 13.79
N VAL A 442 -12.32 -24.62 15.07
CA VAL A 442 -13.27 -25.64 15.56
C VAL A 442 -14.72 -25.24 15.26
N GLU A 443 -15.06 -23.96 15.30
CA GLU A 443 -16.41 -23.50 14.93
C GLU A 443 -16.66 -23.66 13.41
N ARG A 444 -15.63 -23.46 12.59
CA ARG A 444 -15.70 -23.62 11.12
C ARG A 444 -15.90 -25.06 10.68
N SER A 445 -15.30 -26.03 11.37
CA SER A 445 -15.41 -27.46 11.00
C SER A 445 -16.72 -28.13 11.41
N LYS A 446 -17.51 -27.54 12.31
CA LYS A 446 -18.77 -28.13 12.81
C LYS A 446 -19.84 -28.38 11.75
N LYS A 447 -19.69 -27.81 10.55
CA LYS A 447 -20.64 -27.93 9.43
C LYS A 447 -20.19 -28.94 8.37
N GLY A 448 -19.37 -29.92 8.75
CA GLY A 448 -18.88 -30.95 7.82
C GLY A 448 -17.81 -30.45 6.85
N GLY A 449 -17.20 -29.29 7.11
CA GLY A 449 -16.07 -28.78 6.34
C GLY A 449 -14.76 -29.45 6.77
N VAL A 450 -13.88 -29.69 5.80
CA VAL A 450 -12.53 -30.23 6.04
C VAL A 450 -11.56 -29.09 6.27
N LEU A 451 -10.84 -29.12 7.39
CA LEU A 451 -9.86 -28.10 7.74
C LEU A 451 -8.49 -28.44 7.18
N VAL A 452 -7.91 -27.50 6.44
CA VAL A 452 -6.57 -27.60 5.89
C VAL A 452 -5.70 -26.52 6.48
N TYR A 453 -4.63 -26.92 7.17
CA TYR A 453 -3.63 -26.00 7.69
C TYR A 453 -2.47 -25.87 6.71
N GLU A 454 -2.29 -24.70 6.10
CA GLU A 454 -1.13 -24.43 5.25
C GLU A 454 0.06 -23.95 6.10
N TYR A 455 1.02 -24.84 6.32
CA TYR A 455 2.26 -24.56 7.02
C TYR A 455 3.33 -24.05 6.04
N ILE A 456 3.36 -22.72 5.86
CA ILE A 456 4.07 -22.11 4.72
C ILE A 456 5.40 -21.45 5.05
N ASP A 457 5.65 -21.14 6.32
CA ASP A 457 6.85 -20.45 6.81
C ASP A 457 7.18 -20.91 8.24
N HIS A 458 8.46 -20.83 8.61
CA HIS A 458 8.83 -20.89 10.01
C HIS A 458 8.18 -19.74 10.79
N ILE A 459 7.61 -20.04 11.95
CA ILE A 459 6.95 -19.04 12.79
C ILE A 459 8.03 -18.23 13.50
N ASP A 460 8.48 -17.16 12.86
CA ASP A 460 9.52 -16.27 13.35
C ASP A 460 9.00 -14.83 13.48
N SER A 461 9.48 -14.10 14.48
CA SER A 461 9.17 -12.67 14.68
C SER A 461 9.56 -11.78 13.50
N GLN A 462 10.59 -12.15 12.73
CA GLN A 462 11.03 -11.43 11.54
C GLN A 462 10.01 -11.51 10.40
N ILE A 463 9.19 -12.57 10.37
CA ILE A 463 8.14 -12.80 9.35
C ILE A 463 6.78 -12.35 9.90
N SER A 464 6.45 -12.79 11.11
CA SER A 464 5.11 -12.72 11.69
C SER A 464 4.96 -11.66 12.80
N GLY A 465 5.97 -10.81 13.02
CA GLY A 465 5.85 -9.65 13.91
C GLY A 465 5.98 -9.99 15.40
N ASP A 466 5.06 -9.46 16.22
CA ASP A 466 5.23 -9.41 17.68
C ASP A 466 5.04 -10.75 18.42
N VAL A 467 5.58 -10.82 19.65
CA VAL A 467 5.57 -12.00 20.54
C VAL A 467 4.17 -12.60 20.73
N GLU A 468 3.15 -11.76 20.88
CA GLU A 468 1.80 -12.26 21.15
C GLU A 468 1.14 -12.77 19.87
N ASN A 469 1.56 -12.28 18.69
CA ASN A 469 1.16 -12.87 17.41
C ASN A 469 1.82 -14.24 17.23
N ILE A 470 3.11 -14.32 17.50
CA ILE A 470 3.89 -15.57 17.48
C ILE A 470 3.27 -16.63 18.39
N ARG A 471 2.91 -16.30 19.64
CA ARG A 471 2.22 -17.25 20.55
C ARG A 471 0.91 -17.79 19.96
N ARG A 472 0.10 -16.93 19.33
CA ARG A 472 -1.16 -17.34 18.70
C ARG A 472 -0.92 -18.26 17.51
N LEU A 473 0.08 -17.94 16.67
CA LEU A 473 0.46 -18.78 15.54
C LEU A 473 0.99 -20.14 16.00
N HIS A 474 1.78 -20.19 17.08
CA HIS A 474 2.16 -21.46 17.70
C HIS A 474 0.96 -22.23 18.22
N ALA A 475 -0.01 -21.58 18.87
CA ALA A 475 -1.23 -22.25 19.32
C ALA A 475 -2.06 -22.81 18.15
N LEU A 476 -2.08 -22.13 16.99
CA LEU A 476 -2.67 -22.64 15.75
C LEU A 476 -1.89 -23.84 15.18
N LYS A 477 -0.55 -23.76 15.14
CA LYS A 477 0.32 -24.87 14.72
C LYS A 477 0.07 -26.10 15.58
N GLU A 478 0.14 -25.94 16.91
CA GLU A 478 -0.12 -27.01 17.88
C GLU A 478 -1.52 -27.62 17.73
N PHE A 479 -2.52 -26.78 17.51
CA PHE A 479 -3.88 -27.25 17.24
C PHE A 479 -3.92 -28.11 15.97
N ALA A 480 -3.36 -27.63 14.86
CA ALA A 480 -3.33 -28.38 13.60
C ALA A 480 -2.58 -29.71 13.76
N PHE A 481 -1.38 -29.67 14.35
CA PHE A 481 -0.49 -30.82 14.53
C PHE A 481 -1.11 -31.90 15.43
N LYS A 482 -1.93 -31.52 16.41
CA LYS A 482 -2.64 -32.44 17.32
C LYS A 482 -3.98 -32.94 16.76
N GLY A 483 -4.17 -32.86 15.44
CA GLY A 483 -5.37 -33.33 14.74
C GLY A 483 -6.55 -32.38 14.78
N GLY A 484 -6.31 -31.10 15.05
CA GLY A 484 -7.32 -30.05 14.91
C GLY A 484 -7.60 -29.67 13.46
N ALA A 485 -6.64 -29.90 12.56
CA ALA A 485 -6.82 -29.87 11.11
C ALA A 485 -6.87 -31.32 10.59
N ASP A 486 -7.62 -31.54 9.51
CA ASP A 486 -7.72 -32.84 8.85
C ASP A 486 -6.48 -33.09 7.99
N TYR A 487 -5.95 -32.04 7.34
CA TYR A 487 -4.73 -32.07 6.56
C TYR A 487 -3.80 -30.90 6.91
N ILE A 488 -2.50 -31.14 6.76
CA ILE A 488 -1.45 -30.12 6.84
C ILE A 488 -0.76 -30.07 5.48
N VAL A 489 -0.74 -28.89 4.87
CA VAL A 489 -0.02 -28.66 3.61
C VAL A 489 1.27 -27.92 3.94
N ALA A 490 2.41 -28.57 3.75
CA ALA A 490 3.72 -27.98 3.98
C ALA A 490 4.28 -27.37 2.68
N SER A 491 4.84 -26.16 2.76
CA SER A 491 5.45 -25.49 1.60
C SER A 491 6.91 -25.87 1.36
N ALA A 492 7.56 -26.56 2.30
CA ALA A 492 8.97 -26.92 2.22
C ALA A 492 9.23 -28.28 2.90
N ARG A 493 10.23 -29.03 2.43
CA ARG A 493 10.52 -30.39 2.94
C ARG A 493 10.86 -30.40 4.42
N LYS A 494 11.53 -29.35 4.92
CA LYS A 494 11.81 -29.23 6.36
C LYS A 494 10.53 -29.05 7.19
N LEU A 495 9.58 -28.24 6.70
CA LEU A 495 8.29 -28.03 7.35
C LEU A 495 7.41 -29.29 7.27
N GLU A 496 7.49 -30.02 6.16
CA GLU A 496 6.87 -31.33 6.00
C GLU A 496 7.39 -32.32 7.03
N ALA A 497 8.72 -32.45 7.18
CA ALA A 497 9.32 -33.35 8.15
C ALA A 497 8.83 -33.07 9.58
N GLU A 498 8.80 -31.78 9.98
CA GLU A 498 8.25 -31.38 11.29
C GLU A 498 6.77 -31.75 11.45
N ALA A 499 5.97 -31.56 10.39
CA ALA A 499 4.55 -31.89 10.41
C ALA A 499 4.31 -33.40 10.45
N VAL A 500 5.08 -34.19 9.69
CA VAL A 500 4.98 -35.66 9.64
C VAL A 500 5.34 -36.27 10.99
N GLU A 501 6.40 -35.78 11.63
CA GLU A 501 6.81 -36.23 12.98
C GLU A 501 5.68 -36.05 14.00
N SER A 502 4.86 -35.02 13.84
CA SER A 502 3.80 -34.66 14.79
C SER A 502 2.43 -35.25 14.45
N ALA A 503 2.02 -35.20 13.19
CA ALA A 503 0.66 -35.47 12.74
C ALA A 503 0.50 -36.80 11.97
N GLY A 504 1.60 -37.41 11.52
CA GLY A 504 1.60 -38.61 10.68
C GLY A 504 1.63 -38.29 9.18
N LEU A 505 2.26 -39.18 8.41
CA LEU A 505 2.44 -39.03 6.96
C LEU A 505 1.12 -38.98 6.17
N ASP A 506 0.09 -39.69 6.65
CA ASP A 506 -1.23 -39.79 6.01
C ASP A 506 -2.02 -38.47 5.97
N LYS A 507 -1.60 -37.49 6.77
CA LYS A 507 -2.23 -36.17 6.91
C LYS A 507 -1.42 -35.02 6.33
N VAL A 508 -0.18 -35.27 5.92
CA VAL A 508 0.72 -34.22 5.46
C VAL A 508 0.86 -34.29 3.95
N ILE A 509 0.71 -33.15 3.30
CA ILE A 509 0.87 -32.98 1.86
C ILE A 509 1.99 -31.97 1.64
N LEU A 510 3.03 -32.35 0.89
CA LEU A 510 4.03 -31.40 0.40
C LEU A 510 3.49 -30.69 -0.84
N ALA A 511 3.28 -29.38 -0.73
CA ALA A 511 2.95 -28.53 -1.86
C ALA A 511 3.80 -27.26 -1.81
N GLN A 512 4.99 -27.35 -2.41
CA GLN A 512 5.92 -26.23 -2.51
C GLN A 512 5.31 -25.03 -3.23
N ASN A 513 5.98 -23.88 -3.18
CA ASN A 513 5.59 -22.75 -4.04
C ASN A 513 5.87 -23.07 -5.52
N GLY A 514 5.30 -22.26 -6.41
CA GLY A 514 5.47 -22.40 -7.84
C GLY A 514 5.45 -21.06 -8.56
N VAL A 515 5.26 -21.12 -9.87
CA VAL A 515 5.22 -19.95 -10.77
C VAL A 515 3.98 -19.96 -11.67
N ASP A 516 3.50 -18.77 -12.03
CA ASP A 516 2.56 -18.61 -13.13
C ASP A 516 3.35 -18.45 -14.44
N THR A 517 3.60 -19.57 -15.13
CA THR A 517 4.42 -19.57 -16.36
C THR A 517 3.78 -18.78 -17.49
N ILE A 518 2.44 -18.70 -17.53
CA ILE A 518 1.70 -17.89 -18.51
C ILE A 518 2.04 -16.41 -18.31
N HIS A 519 1.97 -15.94 -17.06
CA HIS A 519 2.30 -14.55 -16.73
C HIS A 519 3.76 -14.21 -17.04
N TYR A 520 4.72 -15.03 -16.57
CA TYR A 520 6.14 -14.70 -16.69
C TYR A 520 6.71 -14.85 -18.11
N ARG A 521 6.03 -15.61 -18.97
CA ARG A 521 6.43 -15.81 -20.38
C ARG A 521 5.59 -14.98 -21.37
N ASP A 522 4.67 -14.15 -20.89
CA ASP A 522 3.83 -13.32 -21.75
C ASP A 522 4.70 -12.40 -22.64
N PRO A 523 4.56 -12.46 -23.98
CA PRO A 523 5.31 -11.60 -24.90
C PRO A 523 5.13 -10.10 -24.66
N ILE A 524 4.04 -9.66 -23.99
CA ILE A 524 3.81 -8.26 -23.66
C ILE A 524 5.00 -7.64 -22.93
N HIS A 525 5.68 -8.43 -22.09
CA HIS A 525 6.84 -8.00 -21.30
C HIS A 525 8.05 -7.63 -22.14
N LEU A 526 8.13 -8.05 -23.41
CA LEU A 526 9.18 -7.64 -24.35
C LEU A 526 8.98 -6.21 -24.84
N SER A 527 7.74 -5.74 -24.86
CA SER A 527 7.35 -4.40 -25.31
C SER A 527 7.02 -3.42 -24.18
N THR A 528 6.92 -3.90 -22.93
CA THR A 528 6.62 -3.06 -21.77
C THR A 528 7.68 -1.97 -21.59
N PRO A 529 7.30 -0.68 -21.58
CA PRO A 529 8.23 0.42 -21.35
C PRO A 529 8.93 0.30 -20.00
N LEU A 530 10.26 0.41 -20.01
CA LEU A 530 11.08 0.39 -18.81
C LEU A 530 11.54 1.80 -18.44
N PRO A 531 11.71 2.10 -17.14
CA PRO A 531 12.12 3.42 -16.72
C PRO A 531 13.56 3.73 -17.19
N ALA A 532 13.80 5.01 -17.48
CA ALA A 532 15.06 5.46 -18.07
C ALA A 532 16.27 5.15 -17.17
N ASN A 533 16.11 5.25 -15.85
CA ASN A 533 17.17 4.92 -14.89
C ASN A 533 17.62 3.45 -14.99
N LEU A 534 16.69 2.49 -15.11
CA LEU A 534 17.01 1.07 -15.31
C LEU A 534 17.71 0.85 -16.65
N THR A 535 17.19 1.46 -17.72
CA THR A 535 17.77 1.29 -19.06
C THR A 535 19.18 1.86 -19.15
N SER A 536 19.42 3.04 -18.58
CA SER A 536 20.75 3.66 -18.51
C SER A 536 21.70 2.87 -17.62
N PHE A 537 21.22 2.38 -16.47
CA PHE A 537 22.03 1.55 -15.57
C PHE A 537 22.44 0.23 -16.23
N LYS A 538 21.53 -0.43 -16.95
CA LYS A 538 21.80 -1.65 -17.70
C LYS A 538 22.89 -1.46 -18.77
N LYS A 539 22.98 -0.29 -19.39
CA LYS A 539 24.05 0.04 -20.36
C LYS A 539 25.42 0.22 -19.71
N LYS A 540 25.48 0.59 -18.43
CA LYS A 540 26.73 0.83 -17.69
C LYS A 540 27.44 -0.47 -17.29
N TYR A 541 26.70 -1.57 -17.11
CA TYR A 541 27.24 -2.82 -16.57
C TYR A 541 26.98 -4.00 -17.51
N SER A 542 28.03 -4.80 -17.76
CA SER A 542 27.94 -5.98 -18.65
C SER A 542 27.12 -7.13 -18.05
N ASN A 543 27.04 -7.18 -16.71
CA ASN A 543 26.29 -8.18 -15.97
C ASN A 543 25.45 -7.49 -14.88
N ILE A 544 24.17 -7.80 -14.85
CA ILE A 544 23.23 -7.35 -13.83
C ILE A 544 22.85 -8.50 -12.91
N VAL A 545 23.15 -8.35 -11.63
CA VAL A 545 22.68 -9.22 -10.55
C VAL A 545 21.41 -8.59 -9.98
N GLY A 546 20.28 -9.25 -10.18
CA GLY A 546 18.98 -8.72 -9.80
C GLY A 546 18.31 -9.48 -8.66
N TYR A 547 17.68 -8.76 -7.74
CA TYR A 547 16.73 -9.31 -6.78
C TYR A 547 15.42 -8.55 -6.91
N PHE A 548 14.31 -9.29 -7.02
CA PHE A 548 13.01 -8.71 -6.70
C PHE A 548 12.39 -9.37 -5.47
N GLY A 549 11.70 -8.57 -4.65
CA GLY A 549 11.05 -9.01 -3.42
C GLY A 549 11.08 -7.94 -2.33
N ALA A 550 10.36 -8.17 -1.23
CA ALA A 550 10.42 -7.27 -0.10
C ALA A 550 11.86 -7.16 0.44
N LEU A 551 12.32 -5.94 0.69
CA LEU A 551 13.56 -5.70 1.41
C LEU A 551 13.27 -5.83 2.89
N ALA A 552 13.37 -7.06 3.39
CA ALA A 552 12.91 -7.44 4.71
C ALA A 552 14.08 -7.84 5.64
N PRO A 553 13.84 -8.01 6.96
CA PRO A 553 14.90 -8.28 7.93
C PRO A 553 15.69 -9.57 7.67
N TRP A 554 15.08 -10.56 7.01
CA TRP A 554 15.70 -11.86 6.71
C TRP A 554 16.66 -11.83 5.51
N LEU A 555 16.86 -10.70 4.84
CA LEU A 555 17.92 -10.58 3.82
C LEU A 555 19.31 -10.43 4.49
N TRP A 556 20.33 -10.99 3.86
CA TRP A 556 21.71 -10.92 4.32
C TRP A 556 22.39 -9.62 3.87
N TYR A 557 22.01 -8.49 4.50
CA TYR A 557 22.49 -7.16 4.12
C TYR A 557 24.01 -7.02 4.17
N GLU A 558 24.69 -7.71 5.07
CA GLU A 558 26.14 -7.75 5.16
C GLU A 558 26.76 -8.36 3.90
N ALA A 559 26.22 -9.49 3.42
CA ALA A 559 26.69 -10.12 2.19
C ALA A 559 26.36 -9.30 0.95
N ILE A 560 25.16 -8.73 0.87
CA ILE A 560 24.75 -7.82 -0.21
C ILE A 560 25.73 -6.62 -0.27
N SER A 561 25.98 -5.97 0.87
CA SER A 561 26.86 -4.81 0.95
C SER A 561 28.31 -5.15 0.58
N TRP A 562 28.79 -6.31 1.01
CA TRP A 562 30.12 -6.78 0.66
C TRP A 562 30.26 -7.02 -0.84
N LEU A 563 29.28 -7.69 -1.47
CA LEU A 563 29.29 -7.96 -2.90
C LEU A 563 29.28 -6.67 -3.72
N ILE A 564 28.39 -5.73 -3.39
CA ILE A 564 28.30 -4.43 -4.07
C ILE A 564 29.64 -3.69 -4.02
N LYS A 565 30.29 -3.64 -2.84
CA LYS A 565 31.56 -2.94 -2.65
C LYS A 565 32.75 -3.62 -3.34
N THR A 566 32.76 -4.96 -3.38
CA THR A 566 33.90 -5.73 -3.90
C THR A 566 33.78 -6.09 -5.37
N ARG A 567 32.59 -5.90 -5.97
CA ARG A 567 32.30 -6.16 -7.38
C ARG A 567 31.81 -4.91 -8.13
N PRO A 568 32.63 -3.86 -8.26
CA PRO A 568 32.28 -2.68 -9.02
C PRO A 568 32.10 -2.96 -10.52
N ASP A 569 32.56 -4.12 -11.00
CA ASP A 569 32.36 -4.64 -12.36
C ASP A 569 30.91 -5.11 -12.62
N LEU A 570 30.15 -5.41 -11.57
CA LEU A 570 28.76 -5.88 -11.64
C LEU A 570 27.79 -4.76 -11.27
N GLY A 571 26.66 -4.69 -11.98
CA GLY A 571 25.53 -3.85 -11.57
C GLY A 571 24.54 -4.65 -10.74
N PHE A 572 24.10 -4.09 -9.60
CA PHE A 572 23.11 -4.70 -8.73
C PHE A 572 21.78 -3.96 -8.85
N VAL A 573 20.70 -4.68 -9.18
CA VAL A 573 19.34 -4.10 -9.26
C VAL A 573 18.46 -4.74 -8.21
N ILE A 574 17.85 -3.91 -7.36
CA ILE A 574 16.95 -4.33 -6.29
C ILE A 574 15.56 -3.74 -6.53
N VAL A 575 14.56 -4.62 -6.60
CA VAL A 575 13.16 -4.27 -6.85
C VAL A 575 12.28 -4.77 -5.71
N GLY A 576 11.37 -3.95 -5.21
CA GLY A 576 10.35 -4.35 -4.26
C GLY A 576 10.16 -3.36 -3.10
N PRO A 577 9.14 -3.62 -2.26
CA PRO A 577 8.81 -2.72 -1.16
C PRO A 577 9.85 -2.76 -0.04
N ASP A 578 10.09 -1.59 0.57
CA ASP A 578 10.94 -1.43 1.75
C ASP A 578 10.20 -1.90 3.01
N TYR A 579 10.59 -3.04 3.56
CA TYR A 579 10.00 -3.60 4.77
C TYR A 579 10.92 -3.32 5.96
N TYR A 580 10.38 -2.64 6.97
CA TYR A 580 11.10 -2.33 8.21
C TYR A 580 12.42 -1.56 8.00
N GLY A 581 12.53 -0.78 6.92
CA GLY A 581 13.70 0.07 6.65
C GLY A 581 14.91 -0.67 6.07
N GLY A 582 14.69 -1.79 5.38
CA GLY A 582 15.73 -2.54 4.68
C GLY A 582 16.55 -1.71 3.69
N VAL A 583 15.93 -0.73 3.01
CA VAL A 583 16.65 0.17 2.09
C VAL A 583 17.80 0.91 2.78
N ARG A 584 17.61 1.33 4.04
CA ARG A 584 18.65 2.05 4.81
C ARG A 584 19.88 1.19 5.13
N LYS A 585 19.76 -0.14 5.01
CA LYS A 585 20.87 -1.08 5.21
C LYS A 585 21.68 -1.34 3.95
N LEU A 586 21.21 -0.87 2.79
CA LEU A 586 21.96 -0.97 1.54
C LEU A 586 23.07 0.10 1.49
N PRO A 587 24.23 -0.20 0.89
CA PRO A 587 25.28 0.79 0.73
C PRO A 587 24.88 1.84 -0.32
N LYS A 588 25.36 3.08 -0.18
CA LYS A 588 25.37 4.03 -1.29
C LYS A 588 26.52 3.65 -2.23
N ALA A 589 26.21 3.25 -3.46
CA ALA A 589 27.21 2.85 -4.45
C ALA A 589 26.68 3.04 -5.88
N ASP A 590 27.56 3.45 -6.79
CA ASP A 590 27.25 3.69 -8.21
C ASP A 590 26.75 2.46 -8.97
N ASN A 591 27.14 1.27 -8.49
CA ASN A 591 26.78 -0.02 -9.06
C ASN A 591 25.60 -0.66 -8.33
N LEU A 592 24.80 0.12 -7.60
CA LEU A 592 23.53 -0.31 -7.02
C LEU A 592 22.38 0.57 -7.51
N LEU A 593 21.32 -0.05 -8.00
CA LEU A 593 20.05 0.61 -8.34
C LEU A 593 18.91 -0.01 -7.55
N TYR A 594 18.25 0.79 -6.71
CA TYR A 594 17.01 0.42 -6.05
C TYR A 594 15.83 1.09 -6.77
N LEU A 595 14.86 0.29 -7.22
CA LEU A 595 13.71 0.77 -8.01
C LEU A 595 12.42 0.94 -7.20
N GLY A 596 12.41 0.52 -5.94
CA GLY A 596 11.18 0.50 -5.15
C GLY A 596 10.19 -0.57 -5.63
N THR A 597 8.93 -0.43 -5.21
CA THR A 597 7.87 -1.37 -5.56
C THR A 597 7.53 -1.29 -7.05
N VAL A 598 7.48 -2.44 -7.70
CA VAL A 598 7.00 -2.61 -9.08
C VAL A 598 5.75 -3.48 -9.04
N ASP A 599 4.74 -3.12 -9.84
CA ASP A 599 3.49 -3.88 -9.95
C ASP A 599 3.76 -5.28 -10.53
N TYR A 600 3.18 -6.31 -9.90
CA TYR A 600 3.36 -7.71 -10.30
C TYR A 600 3.07 -7.95 -11.79
N ARG A 601 2.10 -7.24 -12.38
CA ARG A 601 1.71 -7.37 -13.79
C ARG A 601 2.81 -6.99 -14.77
N VAL A 602 3.74 -6.11 -14.38
CA VAL A 602 4.86 -5.67 -15.24
C VAL A 602 6.22 -6.08 -14.70
N LEU A 603 6.27 -6.67 -13.50
CA LEU A 603 7.49 -7.15 -12.86
C LEU A 603 8.35 -8.05 -13.76
N PRO A 604 7.80 -8.98 -14.57
CA PRO A 604 8.63 -9.77 -15.47
C PRO A 604 9.46 -8.93 -16.44
N ALA A 605 8.93 -7.82 -16.98
CA ALA A 605 9.68 -6.94 -17.88
C ALA A 605 10.95 -6.35 -17.23
N TYR A 606 10.87 -6.04 -15.93
CA TYR A 606 12.00 -5.57 -15.13
C TYR A 606 12.99 -6.70 -14.87
N ALA A 607 12.50 -7.86 -14.42
CA ALA A 607 13.33 -9.00 -14.08
C ALA A 607 14.06 -9.60 -15.30
N ARG A 608 13.50 -9.46 -16.51
CA ARG A 608 14.17 -9.84 -17.77
C ARG A 608 15.49 -9.10 -18.00
N GLN A 609 15.67 -7.92 -17.40
CA GLN A 609 16.91 -7.15 -17.48
C GLN A 609 18.05 -7.73 -16.64
N PHE A 610 17.75 -8.70 -15.76
CA PHE A 610 18.76 -9.38 -14.96
C PHE A 610 19.53 -10.37 -15.82
N ASP A 611 20.84 -10.46 -15.61
CA ASP A 611 21.67 -11.54 -16.16
C ASP A 611 21.71 -12.72 -15.19
N ILE A 612 21.74 -12.42 -13.90
CA ILE A 612 21.76 -13.37 -12.79
C ILE A 612 20.70 -12.94 -11.79
N CYS A 613 19.88 -13.88 -11.35
CA CYS A 613 18.90 -13.63 -10.30
C CYS A 613 19.46 -14.05 -8.95
N PHE A 614 19.22 -13.25 -7.92
CA PHE A 614 19.81 -13.42 -6.60
C PHE A 614 18.74 -13.57 -5.53
N ILE A 615 18.92 -14.50 -4.58
CA ILE A 615 18.07 -14.64 -3.38
C ILE A 615 18.95 -14.70 -2.13
N PRO A 616 19.29 -13.56 -1.52
CA PRO A 616 20.25 -13.49 -0.42
C PRO A 616 19.59 -13.59 0.96
N PHE A 617 18.97 -14.72 1.31
CA PHE A 617 18.44 -14.87 2.66
C PHE A 617 19.57 -15.12 3.66
N ALA A 618 19.54 -14.45 4.81
CA ALA A 618 20.50 -14.68 5.87
C ALA A 618 20.47 -16.16 6.33
N PRO A 619 21.63 -16.78 6.57
CA PRO A 619 21.69 -18.13 7.14
C PRO A 619 20.82 -18.24 8.41
N GLY A 620 20.08 -19.33 8.55
CA GLY A 620 19.17 -19.56 9.66
C GLY A 620 17.91 -20.35 9.29
N GLU A 621 17.02 -20.50 10.27
CA GLU A 621 15.79 -21.30 10.12
C GLU A 621 14.86 -20.79 9.03
N ILE A 622 14.76 -19.47 8.85
CA ILE A 622 13.98 -18.87 7.76
C ILE A 622 14.51 -19.36 6.41
N ALA A 623 15.82 -19.25 6.14
CA ALA A 623 16.40 -19.74 4.90
C ALA A 623 16.17 -21.25 4.71
N ARG A 624 16.35 -22.06 5.76
CA ARG A 624 16.21 -23.52 5.72
C ARG A 624 14.78 -24.02 5.48
N THR A 625 13.78 -23.19 5.72
CA THR A 625 12.35 -23.55 5.64
C THR A 625 11.59 -22.78 4.56
N THR A 626 12.23 -21.84 3.87
CA THR A 626 11.57 -21.05 2.83
C THR A 626 11.60 -21.80 1.50
N SER A 627 10.42 -21.97 0.89
CA SER A 627 10.27 -22.27 -0.54
C SER A 627 9.93 -20.95 -1.26
N PRO A 628 10.89 -20.23 -1.86
CA PRO A 628 10.61 -18.89 -2.37
C PRO A 628 9.93 -18.93 -3.74
N LEU A 629 8.86 -18.15 -3.94
CA LEU A 629 8.23 -17.98 -5.26
C LEU A 629 9.27 -17.58 -6.33
N LYS A 630 10.17 -16.65 -5.94
CA LYS A 630 11.22 -16.06 -6.78
C LYS A 630 12.06 -17.09 -7.51
N LEU A 631 12.34 -18.23 -6.88
CA LEU A 631 13.13 -19.29 -7.53
C LEU A 631 12.48 -19.74 -8.83
N PHE A 632 11.19 -20.09 -8.76
CA PHE A 632 10.43 -20.58 -9.90
C PHE A 632 10.11 -19.47 -10.89
N GLU A 633 9.90 -18.24 -10.39
CA GLU A 633 9.75 -17.05 -11.24
C GLU A 633 11.01 -16.77 -12.06
N TYR A 634 12.19 -16.96 -11.49
CA TYR A 634 13.47 -16.83 -12.21
C TYR A 634 13.71 -17.99 -13.18
N PHE A 635 13.27 -19.21 -12.84
CA PHE A 635 13.27 -20.34 -13.78
C PHE A 635 12.40 -20.07 -15.01
N ALA A 636 11.20 -19.50 -14.81
CA ALA A 636 10.30 -19.13 -15.91
C ALA A 636 10.88 -18.04 -16.82
N LEU A 637 11.76 -17.18 -16.28
CA LEU A 637 12.53 -16.18 -17.01
C LEU A 637 13.83 -16.71 -17.62
N GLU A 638 14.13 -18.00 -17.40
CA GLU A 638 15.33 -18.68 -17.89
C GLU A 638 16.63 -18.01 -17.44
N LYS A 639 16.65 -17.54 -16.18
CA LYS A 639 17.80 -16.85 -15.60
C LYS A 639 18.52 -17.73 -14.56
N PRO A 640 19.86 -17.82 -14.58
CA PRO A 640 20.59 -18.52 -13.54
C PRO A 640 20.34 -17.86 -12.18
N VAL A 641 20.20 -18.68 -11.15
CA VAL A 641 19.85 -18.24 -9.80
C VAL A 641 21.00 -18.50 -8.84
N VAL A 642 21.38 -17.48 -8.08
CA VAL A 642 22.35 -17.58 -6.97
C VAL A 642 21.62 -17.40 -5.65
N VAL A 643 21.86 -18.30 -4.69
CA VAL A 643 21.24 -18.28 -3.36
C VAL A 643 22.27 -18.47 -2.25
N THR A 644 21.88 -18.24 -1.00
CA THR A 644 22.69 -18.66 0.15
C THR A 644 22.57 -20.16 0.37
N SER A 645 23.67 -20.84 0.74
CA SER A 645 23.72 -22.31 0.80
C SER A 645 22.74 -22.95 1.78
N GLU A 646 22.18 -22.19 2.73
CA GLU A 646 21.19 -22.72 3.67
C GLU A 646 19.75 -22.68 3.14
N MET A 647 19.50 -22.14 1.95
CA MET A 647 18.19 -22.21 1.31
C MET A 647 17.94 -23.62 0.74
N LEU A 648 17.61 -24.57 1.62
CA LEU A 648 17.53 -26.01 1.32
C LEU A 648 16.61 -26.35 0.13
N GLU A 649 15.48 -25.64 0.04
CA GLU A 649 14.52 -25.81 -1.07
C GLU A 649 15.11 -25.37 -2.41
N CYS A 650 16.00 -24.37 -2.40
CA CYS A 650 16.65 -23.87 -3.61
C CYS A 650 17.83 -24.76 -4.03
N VAL A 651 18.71 -25.12 -3.09
CA VAL A 651 19.91 -25.90 -3.40
C VAL A 651 19.64 -27.37 -3.72
N ALA A 652 18.38 -27.80 -3.59
CA ALA A 652 17.92 -29.11 -4.06
C ALA A 652 17.90 -29.23 -5.60
N TYR A 653 17.93 -28.10 -6.33
CA TYR A 653 18.01 -28.07 -7.78
C TYR A 653 19.47 -27.91 -8.22
N SER A 654 19.95 -28.79 -9.09
CA SER A 654 21.34 -28.78 -9.56
C SER A 654 21.71 -27.53 -10.37
N GLU A 655 20.70 -26.86 -10.92
CA GLU A 655 20.77 -25.64 -11.71
C GLU A 655 20.96 -24.38 -10.84
N VAL A 656 20.84 -24.49 -9.52
CA VAL A 656 20.96 -23.37 -8.58
C VAL A 656 22.39 -23.28 -8.06
N PHE A 657 22.98 -22.09 -8.19
CA PHE A 657 24.29 -21.79 -7.64
C PHE A 657 24.17 -21.31 -6.20
N SER A 658 25.12 -21.66 -5.33
CA SER A 658 25.03 -21.26 -3.92
C SER A 658 26.37 -20.89 -3.30
N GLY A 659 26.32 -20.07 -2.24
CA GLY A 659 27.48 -19.73 -1.43
C GLY A 659 27.12 -19.57 0.05
N ASN A 660 28.02 -20.00 0.93
CA ASN A 660 27.88 -19.91 2.38
C ASN A 660 28.59 -18.69 3.01
N SER A 661 29.20 -17.84 2.17
CA SER A 661 29.91 -16.63 2.56
C SER A 661 29.86 -15.62 1.40
N PRO A 662 30.07 -14.31 1.65
CA PRO A 662 30.09 -13.31 0.58
C PRO A 662 31.08 -13.65 -0.55
N ALA A 663 32.28 -14.16 -0.20
CA ALA A 663 33.26 -14.59 -1.19
C ALA A 663 32.80 -15.83 -1.99
N ALA A 664 32.13 -16.80 -1.35
CA ALA A 664 31.55 -17.94 -2.05
C ALA A 664 30.38 -17.53 -2.97
N LEU A 665 29.55 -16.58 -2.53
CA LEU A 665 28.48 -16.00 -3.35
C LEU A 665 29.04 -15.28 -4.58
N SER A 666 30.16 -14.54 -4.43
CA SER A 666 30.84 -13.94 -5.59
C SER A 666 31.27 -14.99 -6.60
N ARG A 667 31.90 -16.10 -6.16
CA ARG A 667 32.28 -17.19 -7.06
C ARG A 667 31.07 -17.87 -7.70
N ALA A 668 29.97 -18.02 -6.95
CA ALA A 668 28.71 -18.55 -7.47
C ALA A 668 28.11 -17.64 -8.56
N ILE A 669 28.21 -16.32 -8.40
CA ILE A 669 27.83 -15.35 -9.44
C ILE A 669 28.71 -15.52 -10.69
N ASP A 670 30.02 -15.71 -10.54
CA ASP A 670 30.91 -15.93 -11.68
C ASP A 670 30.54 -17.23 -12.44
N ALA A 671 30.25 -18.31 -11.71
CA ALA A 671 29.74 -19.56 -12.31
C ALA A 671 28.39 -19.36 -13.03
N ALA A 672 27.46 -18.60 -12.44
CA ALA A 672 26.18 -18.27 -13.05
C ALA A 672 26.34 -17.43 -14.34
N ILE A 673 27.30 -16.49 -14.38
CA ILE A 673 27.63 -15.69 -15.56
C ILE A 673 28.05 -16.58 -16.73
N HIS A 674 28.81 -17.65 -16.48
CA HIS A 674 29.27 -18.55 -17.54
C HIS A 674 28.13 -19.29 -18.25
N VAL A 675 27.02 -19.56 -17.58
CA VAL A 675 25.88 -20.30 -18.16
C VAL A 675 24.70 -19.42 -18.59
N LYS A 676 24.74 -18.11 -18.32
CA LYS A 676 23.57 -17.20 -18.53
C LYS A 676 23.02 -17.17 -19.96
N ASN A 677 23.84 -17.54 -20.95
CA ASN A 677 23.49 -17.59 -22.37
C ASN A 677 23.50 -19.01 -22.94
N ASP A 678 23.77 -20.03 -22.12
CA ASP A 678 23.76 -21.42 -22.56
C ASP A 678 22.33 -21.90 -22.82
N ALA A 679 22.05 -22.32 -24.05
CA ALA A 679 20.71 -22.72 -24.48
C ALA A 679 20.22 -23.96 -23.70
N SER A 680 21.10 -24.93 -23.45
CA SER A 680 20.71 -26.16 -22.74
C SER A 680 20.32 -25.88 -21.29
N PHE A 681 21.04 -24.97 -20.64
CA PHE A 681 20.77 -24.53 -19.27
C PHE A 681 19.43 -23.81 -19.20
N LYS A 682 19.16 -22.88 -20.12
CA LYS A 682 17.86 -22.21 -20.23
C LYS A 682 16.71 -23.18 -20.44
N THR A 683 16.87 -24.19 -21.32
CA THR A 683 15.86 -25.22 -21.52
C THR A 683 15.57 -26.01 -20.24
N ARG A 684 16.60 -26.38 -19.47
CA ARG A 684 16.39 -27.05 -18.16
C ARG A 684 15.63 -26.16 -17.18
N LEU A 685 15.97 -24.88 -17.10
CA LEU A 685 15.23 -23.93 -16.26
C LEU A 685 13.76 -23.80 -16.69
N ALA A 686 13.50 -23.75 -18.00
CA ALA A 686 12.13 -23.68 -18.51
C ALA A 686 11.32 -24.93 -18.12
N LEU A 687 11.91 -26.13 -18.24
CA LEU A 687 11.28 -27.38 -17.80
C LEU A 687 11.00 -27.38 -16.29
N LEU A 688 11.97 -26.97 -15.48
CA LEU A 688 11.77 -26.83 -14.02
C LEU A 688 10.65 -25.86 -13.68
N ALA A 689 10.50 -24.75 -14.40
CA ALA A 689 9.39 -23.82 -14.20
C ALA A 689 8.03 -24.46 -14.53
N ASP A 690 7.96 -25.25 -15.62
CA ASP A 690 6.74 -25.94 -16.03
C ASP A 690 6.37 -27.07 -15.07
N GLU A 691 7.34 -27.84 -14.57
CA GLU A 691 7.12 -28.87 -13.54
C GLU A 691 6.68 -28.27 -12.19
N ASN A 692 7.09 -27.03 -11.91
CA ASN A 692 6.83 -26.35 -10.65
C ASN A 692 5.87 -25.16 -10.81
N ASN A 693 4.87 -25.30 -11.68
CA ASN A 693 3.83 -24.29 -11.89
C ASN A 693 2.70 -24.40 -10.85
N TRP A 694 1.92 -23.32 -10.68
CA TRP A 694 0.85 -23.29 -9.68
C TRP A 694 -0.30 -24.27 -9.89
N ASN A 695 -0.60 -24.68 -11.14
CA ASN A 695 -1.61 -25.72 -11.38
C ASN A 695 -1.14 -27.05 -10.79
N GLU A 696 0.13 -27.42 -10.95
CA GLU A 696 0.68 -28.64 -10.35
C GLU A 696 0.70 -28.57 -8.81
N ARG A 697 0.96 -27.38 -8.24
CA ARG A 697 0.86 -27.18 -6.78
C ARG A 697 -0.57 -27.30 -6.26
N ALA A 698 -1.55 -26.81 -7.01
CA ALA A 698 -2.95 -26.96 -6.69
C ALA A 698 -3.43 -28.41 -6.86
N ARG A 699 -2.89 -29.16 -7.84
CA ARG A 699 -3.20 -30.60 -8.03
C ARG A 699 -2.85 -31.43 -6.81
N ALA A 700 -1.77 -31.11 -6.10
CA ALA A 700 -1.41 -31.78 -4.85
C ALA A 700 -2.53 -31.71 -3.77
N LEU A 701 -3.45 -30.74 -3.87
CA LEU A 701 -4.59 -30.59 -2.96
C LEU A 701 -5.82 -31.39 -3.40
N GLU A 702 -5.87 -31.93 -4.63
CA GLU A 702 -7.04 -32.66 -5.15
C GLU A 702 -7.40 -33.87 -4.28
N ILE A 703 -6.40 -34.54 -3.70
CA ILE A 703 -6.57 -35.68 -2.77
C ILE A 703 -7.49 -35.36 -1.58
N ILE A 704 -7.50 -34.10 -1.12
CA ILE A 704 -8.35 -33.64 -0.02
C ILE A 704 -9.83 -33.69 -0.44
N PHE A 705 -10.13 -33.31 -1.67
CA PHE A 705 -11.48 -33.32 -2.23
C PHE A 705 -11.96 -34.72 -2.60
N GLU A 706 -11.07 -35.60 -3.04
CA GLU A 706 -11.40 -37.00 -3.34
C GLU A 706 -11.84 -37.74 -2.07
N ARG A 707 -11.05 -37.63 -1.00
CA ARG A 707 -11.37 -38.24 0.29
C ARG A 707 -12.63 -37.67 0.93
N LEU A 708 -12.95 -36.40 0.67
CA LEU A 708 -14.25 -35.81 1.05
C LEU A 708 -15.42 -36.57 0.41
N LYS A 709 -15.35 -36.81 -0.91
CA LYS A 709 -16.39 -37.53 -1.65
C LYS A 709 -16.55 -38.99 -1.21
N GLU A 710 -15.45 -39.64 -0.82
CA GLU A 710 -15.48 -41.00 -0.26
C GLU A 710 -16.20 -41.05 1.08
N ASN A 711 -15.88 -40.12 2.00
CA ASN A 711 -16.53 -40.04 3.31
C ASN A 711 -18.03 -39.73 3.22
N ASP A 712 -18.45 -38.94 2.23
CA ASP A 712 -19.88 -38.68 1.96
C ASP A 712 -20.61 -39.95 1.49
N LYS A 713 -19.98 -40.77 0.64
CA LYS A 713 -20.53 -42.04 0.16
C LYS A 713 -20.65 -43.10 1.25
N GLU A 714 -19.73 -43.10 2.21
CA GLU A 714 -19.73 -44.03 3.34
C GLU A 714 -20.62 -43.56 4.51
N GLY A 715 -21.26 -42.38 4.41
CA GLY A 715 -22.09 -41.81 5.48
C GLY A 715 -21.29 -41.40 6.73
N LEU A 716 -19.97 -41.23 6.60
CA LEU A 716 -19.03 -41.00 7.70
C LEU A 716 -18.86 -39.51 8.07
N VAL A 717 -19.63 -38.60 7.48
CA VAL A 717 -19.73 -37.20 7.95
C VAL A 717 -20.61 -37.14 9.21
N CYS A 718 -20.20 -37.87 10.25
CA CYS A 718 -20.84 -37.87 11.56
C CYS A 718 -20.01 -37.05 12.57
N ASN A 719 -20.63 -35.99 13.11
CA ASN A 719 -20.48 -35.49 14.49
C ASN A 719 -19.10 -35.66 15.18
N ARG A 720 -18.03 -35.04 14.66
CA ARG A 720 -16.67 -35.18 15.26
C ARG A 720 -16.29 -34.19 16.37
N TYR A 721 -17.08 -33.15 16.64
CA TYR A 721 -16.69 -32.08 17.58
C TYR A 721 -17.55 -31.91 18.85
N SER A 722 -18.51 -32.82 19.12
CA SER A 722 -19.28 -32.79 20.38
C SER A 722 -18.58 -33.53 21.54
N ALA A 723 -17.48 -34.26 21.31
CA ALA A 723 -16.89 -35.18 22.29
C ALA A 723 -15.48 -34.83 22.82
N ARG A 724 -15.04 -33.57 22.75
CA ARG A 724 -13.85 -33.09 23.51
C ARG A 724 -14.23 -31.93 24.41
N SER A 725 -14.92 -32.24 25.50
CA SER A 725 -14.92 -31.37 26.67
C SER A 725 -13.50 -31.39 27.26
N TYR A 726 -12.86 -30.22 27.24
CA TYR A 726 -11.68 -29.93 28.06
C TYR A 726 -12.06 -30.18 29.53
N LYS A 727 -11.77 -31.38 30.06
CA LYS A 727 -11.75 -31.60 31.50
C LYS A 727 -10.50 -30.95 32.04
N ASN A 728 -10.73 -29.96 32.92
CA ASN A 728 -9.74 -29.28 33.73
C ASN A 728 -8.77 -30.27 34.38
N GLY A 729 -7.49 -29.90 34.42
CA GLY A 729 -6.46 -30.61 35.18
C GLY A 729 -6.80 -30.71 36.68
N PRO A 730 -6.16 -31.64 37.41
CA PRO A 730 -6.54 -31.96 38.77
C PRO A 730 -6.21 -30.80 39.71
N GLY A 731 -7.25 -30.20 40.29
CA GLY A 731 -7.14 -29.29 41.41
C GLY A 731 -6.63 -30.04 42.64
N TYR A 732 -5.45 -29.68 43.10
CA TYR A 732 -4.95 -30.00 44.43
C TYR A 732 -5.88 -29.37 45.48
N SER A 733 -6.73 -30.19 46.09
CA SER A 733 -7.46 -29.84 47.31
C SER A 733 -6.59 -30.21 48.51
N ARG A 734 -5.95 -29.21 49.11
CA ARG A 734 -5.45 -29.26 50.49
C ARG A 734 -6.40 -28.45 51.35
N THR A 735 -7.08 -29.10 52.30
CA THR A 735 -7.19 -28.71 53.71
C THR A 735 -8.22 -29.57 54.44
N LYS A 736 -7.79 -30.33 55.45
CA LYS A 736 -8.14 -30.15 56.88
C LYS A 736 -7.48 -31.26 57.69
N GLY A 737 -6.90 -30.87 58.83
CA GLY A 737 -6.08 -31.72 59.67
C GLY A 737 -6.80 -32.35 60.86
N ALA A 738 -5.95 -32.90 61.73
CA ALA A 738 -6.13 -33.36 63.11
C ALA A 738 -6.81 -34.73 63.33
N SER A 739 -6.02 -35.74 63.69
CA SER A 739 -5.83 -36.16 65.10
C SER A 739 -4.88 -37.37 65.22
N ARG A 740 -4.09 -37.33 66.30
CA ARG A 740 -3.11 -38.31 66.84
C ARG A 740 -3.82 -39.54 67.46
N PRO A 741 -3.17 -40.64 67.90
CA PRO A 741 -1.85 -40.75 68.58
C PRO A 741 -0.67 -41.13 67.71
#